data_AF-A0A1V5H1S1-F1
#
_entry.id   AF-A0A1V5H1S1-F1
#
_cell.length_a   1.000
_cell.length_b   1.000
_cell.length_c   1.000
_cell.angle_alpha   90.00
_cell.angle_beta   90.00
_cell.angle_gamma   90.00
#
_symmetry.space_group_name_H-M   'P 1'
#
loop_
_entity.id
_entity.type
_entity.pdbx_description
1 polymer ?
#
loop_
_entity_poly.entity_id
_entity_poly.type
_entity_poly.pdbx_seq_one_letter_code
_entity_poly.pdbx_strand_id
1 'polypeptide(L)'
;MQRVLIGLTAASAMAACVASAAPVPDPLTRRAVPADGKLTLTDYGIRGWGPELIHFTLDTKRFTPGQVTVIGPDGTAVPAQTDGETLAFVASLPKGQSVTYAVQAQAAGGAPVAAVSTLHVKLDGATLEAGNEFLAFRMPAPGERALDPAVEMSQVPAPLSQWRQAGQDWVGAARFVSKRRVGSSVFRVVRQGPACFEYEARYAFVPRGEYVWRLRLSPGVPVAVVTEEYDLGEVTQGEDMLVLSLHKGWPAPLLGRLAGGVQASPMADYVKQRKGAQDSVPVGGVGQAPSPVAPEAGLVALPAIVPGGKWGGLLGGLQVYDAEPPESGRNLAVATLHVGSWRRATAINAWYKEGEGVLLSLPVGTRHIRWSMDIADDFSPFSSHEHDPGLSPTYGRREWGFYAGADAANIQGRFGHIGLDRYKDWLVELPAPTPGHASPRPFSPSAEVAATAAVLDQHPDAALLKTWYLYSGNREDALRQAQTVLTGLQQTFEIGDHAGHNFMCSGLTGYRQAQQLGFAIRAEDALACPDLPADTRRELRRWLAVYANLGSEPDFNPRGAGVHLGNNNMTYNRTLMLTYFAALLPDHPRQAYWLDCLRRFAEYKYATEFAWDGADLECPAYQLYAPLRQMLVTQTALRNLGVADLAKPGAARANLTYLANLSMPEARAEGRRIIPGMGNSANLLESVWGIAMAAESGDPEFAGWLRAMHGLARGRITENQPQAGGGEWNGFPLFYRPAIPARPVALQTAFIPTYGVAFRAHFGSPLETAMLLRAGANWGHWDTDALNVVLYGKGAPLSPGTGYQYLANPAPTRDNGIYHNRVKVGRRDLPEVFGRVDGSIADYGFGPAADYAVADRYYPPELFTDGQGEMHWRRHVLYLKSARPEGANGFVMRDTFPGGEQRRKWWSWLNLDDADRIAVDGQGFAALERNKVFAENEMPMKRGSTVEMKTAFGASTWFGFSRPCEVRIRMTFDYGVQGSVPSGKETKTIVEIPAAAGEDFFYVVFPRGGEEPVPACVPFGADGMKITTAEGTDYVFLADRPTAVERDEVVFAGKAGAVRVSADRVVFCLNAGSGRIGYRGCIVEGDGPFEKTVALAELKPGVIRVEGGYAKTTRTVDLGRGVTVTGEGPFEATLDGDSVRLTTDGRARVIHVSQPPFIVRPAFFVDGRQSMACWTDYPASGWGSCANTWRITLPVPEGKHELTVRNLEFVPGWTRPFAPTIADAVHAP
;
A
#
# COMPACT_ATOMS: atom_id res chain seq x y z
N MET A 1 17.95 24.03 -36.03
CA MET A 1 16.69 24.71 -36.42
C MET A 1 15.56 23.73 -36.77
N GLN A 2 15.80 22.61 -37.46
CA GLN A 2 14.79 21.55 -37.69
C GLN A 2 14.40 20.74 -36.43
N ARG A 3 15.21 20.79 -35.34
CA ARG A 3 14.88 20.24 -34.02
C ARG A 3 13.96 21.12 -33.16
N VAL A 4 13.76 22.39 -33.54
CA VAL A 4 12.92 23.35 -32.77
C VAL A 4 11.45 23.28 -33.21
N LEU A 5 11.16 22.86 -34.45
CA LEU A 5 9.79 22.68 -34.94
C LEU A 5 9.12 21.37 -34.48
N ILE A 6 9.90 20.37 -34.08
CA ILE A 6 9.40 19.11 -33.49
C ILE A 6 8.99 19.30 -32.03
N GLY A 7 9.58 20.27 -31.32
CA GLY A 7 9.24 20.58 -29.92
C GLY A 7 7.90 21.28 -29.72
N LEU A 8 7.40 22.01 -30.72
CA LEU A 8 6.12 22.74 -30.62
C LEU A 8 4.90 21.92 -31.05
N THR A 9 5.09 20.88 -31.89
CA THR A 9 4.02 19.96 -32.29
C THR A 9 3.84 18.80 -31.30
N ALA A 10 4.89 18.43 -30.55
CA ALA A 10 4.80 17.45 -29.46
C ALA A 10 4.05 17.98 -28.22
N ALA A 11 4.14 19.28 -27.93
CA ALA A 11 3.42 19.92 -26.81
C ALA A 11 1.89 19.91 -27.03
N SER A 12 1.42 20.04 -28.27
CA SER A 12 -0.01 19.97 -28.61
C SER A 12 -0.54 18.54 -28.67
N ALA A 13 0.31 17.54 -28.96
CA ALA A 13 -0.07 16.12 -28.96
C ALA A 13 -0.08 15.51 -27.54
N MET A 14 0.75 15.99 -26.62
CA MET A 14 0.69 15.57 -25.21
C MET A 14 -0.46 16.22 -24.43
N ALA A 15 -0.93 17.41 -24.84
CA ALA A 15 -2.15 18.00 -24.29
C ALA A 15 -3.44 17.24 -24.67
N ALA A 16 -3.39 16.36 -25.69
CA ALA A 16 -4.55 15.55 -26.10
C ALA A 16 -4.67 14.20 -25.36
N CYS A 17 -3.74 13.87 -24.44
CA CYS A 17 -3.78 12.62 -23.67
C CYS A 17 -4.24 12.78 -22.21
N VAL A 18 -4.71 13.96 -21.80
CA VAL A 18 -5.12 14.23 -20.39
C VAL A 18 -6.58 14.69 -20.27
N ALA A 19 -7.40 14.48 -21.29
CA ALA A 19 -8.84 14.40 -21.08
C ALA A 19 -9.13 12.97 -20.60
N SER A 20 -9.25 12.73 -19.30
CA SER A 20 -9.75 11.45 -18.81
C SER A 20 -11.10 11.22 -19.46
N ALA A 21 -11.22 10.19 -20.31
CA ALA A 21 -12.52 9.80 -20.85
C ALA A 21 -13.50 9.66 -19.67
N ALA A 22 -14.74 10.14 -19.86
CA ALA A 22 -15.76 10.04 -18.83
C ALA A 22 -15.86 8.57 -18.36
N PRO A 23 -16.00 8.32 -17.04
CA PRO A 23 -16.15 6.97 -16.51
C PRO A 23 -17.20 6.17 -17.28
N VAL A 24 -16.88 4.93 -17.63
CA VAL A 24 -17.91 4.01 -18.15
C VAL A 24 -18.92 3.79 -17.01
N PRO A 25 -20.23 4.01 -17.21
CA PRO A 25 -21.22 3.76 -16.18
C PRO A 25 -21.40 2.24 -15.99
N ASP A 26 -21.74 1.81 -14.76
CA ASP A 26 -22.10 0.41 -14.52
C ASP A 26 -23.46 0.11 -15.17
N PRO A 27 -23.55 -0.80 -16.17
CA PRO A 27 -24.81 -1.11 -16.84
C PRO A 27 -25.72 -2.02 -16.00
N LEU A 28 -25.30 -2.37 -14.79
CA LEU A 28 -26.05 -3.18 -13.87
C LEU A 28 -27.31 -2.47 -13.37
N THR A 29 -28.45 -3.04 -13.70
CA THR A 29 -29.76 -2.53 -13.32
C THR A 29 -30.49 -3.52 -12.43
N ARG A 30 -31.46 -3.00 -11.67
CA ARG A 30 -32.40 -3.83 -10.91
C ARG A 30 -33.15 -4.76 -11.85
N ARG A 31 -33.20 -6.05 -11.55
CA ARG A 31 -33.97 -7.01 -12.36
C ARG A 31 -35.44 -6.61 -12.44
N ALA A 32 -36.02 -6.76 -13.62
CA ALA A 32 -37.45 -6.56 -13.85
C ALA A 32 -38.25 -7.83 -13.55
N VAL A 33 -39.54 -7.67 -13.25
CA VAL A 33 -40.49 -8.79 -13.14
C VAL A 33 -40.69 -9.41 -14.54
N PRO A 34 -40.42 -10.72 -14.73
CA PRO A 34 -40.56 -11.37 -16.03
C PRO A 34 -41.99 -11.36 -16.58
N ALA A 35 -42.12 -11.52 -17.89
CA ALA A 35 -43.39 -11.51 -18.63
C ALA A 35 -44.38 -12.63 -18.23
N ASP A 36 -43.92 -13.67 -17.54
CA ASP A 36 -44.79 -14.73 -16.98
C ASP A 36 -45.11 -14.50 -15.48
N GLY A 37 -44.52 -13.47 -14.86
CA GLY A 37 -44.69 -13.14 -13.45
C GLY A 37 -43.90 -14.03 -12.49
N LYS A 38 -43.06 -14.95 -12.97
CA LYS A 38 -42.30 -15.89 -12.11
C LYS A 38 -40.89 -15.38 -11.84
N LEU A 39 -40.63 -14.99 -10.60
CA LEU A 39 -39.32 -14.56 -10.11
C LEU A 39 -38.55 -15.77 -9.58
N THR A 40 -37.61 -16.30 -10.35
CA THR A 40 -36.74 -17.39 -9.89
C THR A 40 -35.40 -16.82 -9.40
N LEU A 41 -35.09 -17.09 -8.13
CA LEU A 41 -33.80 -16.81 -7.51
C LEU A 41 -33.02 -18.11 -7.41
N THR A 42 -31.71 -18.07 -7.69
CA THR A 42 -30.84 -19.25 -7.66
C THR A 42 -29.55 -18.93 -6.92
N ASP A 43 -29.22 -19.75 -5.91
CA ASP A 43 -27.90 -19.75 -5.28
C ASP A 43 -27.05 -20.84 -5.92
N TYR A 44 -25.86 -20.48 -6.39
CA TYR A 44 -24.95 -21.41 -7.07
C TYR A 44 -23.97 -22.08 -6.11
N GLY A 45 -24.38 -22.26 -4.84
CA GLY A 45 -23.55 -22.88 -3.80
C GLY A 45 -22.68 -21.89 -3.03
N ILE A 46 -23.02 -20.59 -3.04
CA ILE A 46 -22.26 -19.55 -2.34
C ILE A 46 -22.63 -19.57 -0.85
N ARG A 47 -23.89 -19.32 -0.50
CA ARG A 47 -24.39 -19.34 0.89
C ARG A 47 -25.92 -19.35 0.96
N GLY A 48 -26.46 -19.53 2.16
CA GLY A 48 -27.86 -19.22 2.43
C GLY A 48 -28.09 -17.71 2.53
N TRP A 49 -29.12 -17.21 1.86
CA TRP A 49 -29.49 -15.80 1.83
C TRP A 49 -30.84 -15.55 2.48
N GLY A 50 -31.00 -14.36 3.07
CA GLY A 50 -32.25 -13.96 3.68
C GLY A 50 -32.53 -14.54 5.06
N PRO A 51 -33.69 -14.17 5.67
CA PRO A 51 -34.72 -13.31 5.10
C PRO A 51 -34.25 -11.85 4.90
N GLU A 52 -34.41 -11.30 3.70
CA GLU A 52 -33.97 -9.94 3.33
C GLU A 52 -35.00 -9.25 2.43
N LEU A 53 -35.13 -7.93 2.57
CA LEU A 53 -35.96 -7.10 1.67
C LEU A 53 -35.30 -7.00 0.30
N ILE A 54 -36.01 -7.38 -0.76
CA ILE A 54 -35.52 -7.31 -2.14
C ILE A 54 -36.45 -6.50 -3.04
N HIS A 55 -35.89 -5.93 -4.11
CA HIS A 55 -36.55 -5.00 -5.02
C HIS A 55 -36.48 -5.46 -6.48
N PHE A 56 -37.60 -5.39 -7.20
CA PHE A 56 -37.68 -5.60 -8.65
C PHE A 56 -38.29 -4.39 -9.36
N THR A 57 -37.94 -4.20 -10.64
CA THR A 57 -38.63 -3.25 -11.51
C THR A 57 -39.94 -3.86 -12.02
N LEU A 58 -41.05 -3.17 -11.84
CA LEU A 58 -42.40 -3.60 -12.17
C LEU A 58 -42.86 -2.94 -13.48
N ASP A 59 -43.32 -3.75 -14.44
CA ASP A 59 -44.02 -3.23 -15.61
C ASP A 59 -45.43 -2.77 -15.22
N THR A 60 -45.58 -1.45 -15.07
CA THR A 60 -46.83 -0.81 -14.61
C THR A 60 -47.98 -0.95 -15.59
N LYS A 61 -47.72 -1.32 -16.86
CA LYS A 61 -48.78 -1.60 -17.84
C LYS A 61 -49.43 -2.96 -17.60
N ARG A 62 -48.71 -3.90 -17.00
CA ARG A 62 -49.18 -5.27 -16.72
C ARG A 62 -49.62 -5.46 -15.28
N PHE A 63 -48.94 -4.79 -14.36
CA PHE A 63 -49.22 -4.87 -12.92
C PHE A 63 -49.49 -3.46 -12.40
N THR A 64 -50.74 -3.19 -12.03
CA THR A 64 -51.11 -1.90 -11.44
C THR A 64 -50.43 -1.74 -10.07
N PRO A 65 -49.64 -0.68 -9.83
CA PRO A 65 -49.07 -0.41 -8.51
C PRO A 65 -50.15 -0.42 -7.43
N GLY A 66 -49.88 -1.10 -6.32
CA GLY A 66 -50.79 -1.28 -5.19
C GLY A 66 -51.76 -2.45 -5.34
N GLN A 67 -51.81 -3.11 -6.51
CA GLN A 67 -52.71 -4.25 -6.81
C GLN A 67 -51.91 -5.50 -7.21
N VAL A 68 -50.86 -5.80 -6.46
CA VAL A 68 -49.96 -6.92 -6.73
C VAL A 68 -49.89 -7.84 -5.51
N THR A 69 -50.01 -9.14 -5.74
CA THR A 69 -49.76 -10.17 -4.74
C THR A 69 -48.54 -10.99 -5.14
N VAL A 70 -47.64 -11.24 -4.19
CA VAL A 70 -46.50 -12.13 -4.38
C VAL A 70 -46.76 -13.41 -3.62
N ILE A 71 -46.69 -14.56 -4.30
CA ILE A 71 -46.84 -15.89 -3.71
C ILE A 71 -45.45 -16.51 -3.54
N GLY A 72 -45.13 -16.93 -2.33
CA GLY A 72 -43.89 -17.60 -1.97
C GLY A 72 -43.80 -19.05 -2.48
N PRO A 73 -42.64 -19.69 -2.32
CA PRO A 73 -42.40 -21.07 -2.79
C PRO A 73 -43.27 -22.12 -2.07
N ASP A 74 -43.83 -21.80 -0.90
CA ASP A 74 -44.76 -22.66 -0.14
C ASP A 74 -46.23 -22.47 -0.55
N GLY A 75 -46.50 -21.63 -1.56
CA GLY A 75 -47.85 -21.33 -2.05
C GLY A 75 -48.60 -20.28 -1.22
N THR A 76 -47.96 -19.67 -0.21
CA THR A 76 -48.58 -18.63 0.62
C THR A 76 -48.25 -17.23 0.13
N ALA A 77 -49.12 -16.25 0.42
CA ALA A 77 -48.84 -14.85 0.09
C ALA A 77 -47.74 -14.30 1.00
N VAL A 78 -46.73 -13.63 0.42
CA VAL A 78 -45.71 -12.90 1.19
C VAL A 78 -46.03 -11.41 1.24
N PRO A 79 -45.68 -10.70 2.32
CA PRO A 79 -45.88 -9.26 2.38
C PRO A 79 -45.11 -8.56 1.25
N ALA A 80 -45.85 -7.86 0.38
CA ALA A 80 -45.31 -7.21 -0.80
C ALA A 80 -45.93 -5.83 -0.98
N GLN A 81 -45.13 -4.86 -1.43
CA GLN A 81 -45.58 -3.49 -1.68
C GLN A 81 -44.95 -2.93 -2.95
N THR A 82 -45.59 -1.92 -3.53
CA THR A 82 -45.08 -1.23 -4.71
C THR A 82 -44.92 0.26 -4.45
N ASP A 83 -43.86 0.84 -4.99
CA ASP A 83 -43.55 2.28 -4.96
C ASP A 83 -43.19 2.71 -6.39
N GLY A 84 -44.15 3.31 -7.09
CA GLY A 84 -44.06 3.56 -8.53
C GLY A 84 -43.80 2.26 -9.32
N GLU A 85 -42.67 2.22 -10.03
CA GLU A 85 -42.22 1.06 -10.80
C GLU A 85 -41.38 0.07 -9.97
N THR A 86 -41.33 0.18 -8.64
CA THR A 86 -40.56 -0.73 -7.79
C THR A 86 -41.49 -1.67 -7.02
N LEU A 87 -41.30 -2.98 -7.14
CA LEU A 87 -41.91 -4.01 -6.28
C LEU A 87 -40.91 -4.41 -5.19
N ALA A 88 -41.34 -4.42 -3.94
CA ALA A 88 -40.53 -4.83 -2.79
C ALA A 88 -41.23 -5.93 -1.98
N PHE A 89 -40.49 -6.97 -1.60
CA PHE A 89 -40.95 -8.05 -0.70
C PHE A 89 -39.77 -8.71 -0.01
N VAL A 90 -40.01 -9.46 1.07
CA VAL A 90 -38.96 -10.18 1.80
C VAL A 90 -38.81 -11.58 1.23
N ALA A 91 -37.56 -11.97 0.93
CA ALA A 91 -37.24 -13.26 0.33
C ALA A 91 -36.12 -13.97 1.11
N SER A 92 -36.17 -15.30 1.06
CA SER A 92 -35.07 -16.17 1.47
C SER A 92 -34.68 -17.09 0.30
N LEU A 93 -33.40 -17.46 0.24
CA LEU A 93 -32.85 -18.35 -0.78
C LEU A 93 -31.84 -19.30 -0.10
N PRO A 94 -32.20 -20.56 0.12
CA PRO A 94 -31.29 -21.55 0.70
C PRO A 94 -30.06 -21.80 -0.19
N LYS A 95 -28.94 -22.17 0.44
CA LYS A 95 -27.69 -22.48 -0.27
C LYS A 95 -27.89 -23.58 -1.31
N GLY A 96 -27.38 -23.37 -2.52
CA GLY A 96 -27.40 -24.33 -3.62
C GLY A 96 -28.79 -24.61 -4.20
N GLN A 97 -29.81 -23.84 -3.83
CA GLN A 97 -31.19 -24.07 -4.25
C GLN A 97 -31.68 -23.00 -5.23
N SER A 98 -32.80 -23.28 -5.88
CA SER A 98 -33.60 -22.28 -6.58
C SER A 98 -34.96 -22.15 -5.93
N VAL A 99 -35.44 -20.92 -5.76
CA VAL A 99 -36.77 -20.63 -5.23
C VAL A 99 -37.51 -19.73 -6.21
N THR A 100 -38.81 -19.98 -6.40
CA THR A 100 -39.65 -19.19 -7.30
C THR A 100 -40.73 -18.47 -6.51
N TYR A 101 -40.86 -17.17 -6.74
CA TYR A 101 -41.96 -16.33 -6.26
C TYR A 101 -42.86 -15.97 -7.44
N ALA A 102 -44.18 -16.04 -7.29
CA ALA A 102 -45.11 -15.68 -8.36
C ALA A 102 -45.76 -14.32 -8.09
N VAL A 103 -45.59 -13.38 -9.03
CA VAL A 103 -46.21 -12.06 -9.03
C VAL A 103 -47.52 -12.15 -9.80
N GLN A 104 -48.63 -11.86 -9.12
CA GLN A 104 -49.98 -11.92 -9.66
C GLN A 104 -50.67 -10.56 -9.51
N ALA A 105 -51.46 -10.19 -10.52
CA ALA A 105 -52.39 -9.07 -10.37
C ALA A 105 -53.47 -9.48 -9.36
N GLN A 106 -53.73 -8.61 -8.39
CA GLN A 106 -54.74 -8.87 -7.38
C GLN A 106 -56.13 -8.93 -8.05
N ALA A 107 -56.89 -10.01 -7.79
CA ALA A 107 -58.26 -10.12 -8.30
C ALA A 107 -59.14 -8.99 -7.73
N ALA A 108 -60.06 -8.46 -8.55
CA ALA A 108 -60.99 -7.42 -8.11
C ALA A 108 -61.77 -7.89 -6.86
N GLY A 109 -61.53 -7.27 -5.71
CA GLY A 109 -62.15 -7.61 -4.43
C GLY A 109 -61.40 -8.61 -3.53
N GLY A 110 -60.17 -9.03 -3.90
CA GLY A 110 -59.33 -9.88 -3.04
C GLY A 110 -58.87 -9.15 -1.77
N ALA A 111 -58.81 -9.87 -0.63
CA ALA A 111 -58.40 -9.32 0.66
C ALA A 111 -57.02 -8.62 0.58
N PRO A 112 -56.81 -7.49 1.28
CA PRO A 112 -55.54 -6.76 1.21
C PRO A 112 -54.38 -7.63 1.74
N VAL A 113 -53.25 -7.63 1.03
CA VAL A 113 -51.98 -8.27 1.42
C VAL A 113 -51.48 -7.81 2.81
N ALA A 114 -52.05 -6.72 3.36
CA ALA A 114 -51.84 -6.24 4.72
C ALA A 114 -52.11 -7.28 5.83
N ALA A 115 -52.95 -8.29 5.60
CA ALA A 115 -53.28 -9.30 6.62
C ALA A 115 -52.13 -10.27 6.98
N VAL A 116 -51.04 -10.31 6.19
CA VAL A 116 -49.92 -11.25 6.37
C VAL A 116 -48.64 -10.55 6.89
N SER A 117 -48.67 -9.22 7.02
CA SER A 117 -47.53 -8.43 7.52
C SER A 117 -47.49 -8.39 9.04
N THR A 118 -46.30 -8.56 9.63
CA THR A 118 -46.04 -8.33 11.07
C THR A 118 -45.70 -6.88 11.40
N LEU A 119 -45.55 -6.02 10.40
CA LEU A 119 -45.33 -4.59 10.60
C LEU A 119 -46.55 -3.94 11.25
N HIS A 120 -46.31 -3.18 12.31
CA HIS A 120 -47.33 -2.37 12.98
C HIS A 120 -46.83 -0.94 13.12
N VAL A 121 -47.74 0.01 12.92
CA VAL A 121 -47.48 1.45 13.09
C VAL A 121 -48.65 2.04 13.88
N LYS A 122 -48.35 2.76 14.95
CA LYS A 122 -49.33 3.39 15.83
C LYS A 122 -48.88 4.82 16.14
N LEU A 123 -49.74 5.80 15.90
CA LEU A 123 -49.53 7.17 16.35
C LEU A 123 -50.21 7.35 17.71
N ASP A 124 -49.46 7.83 18.71
CA ASP A 124 -49.93 8.09 20.07
C ASP A 124 -49.49 9.49 20.52
N GLY A 125 -50.37 10.47 20.31
CA GLY A 125 -50.08 11.88 20.54
C GLY A 125 -48.87 12.37 19.74
N ALA A 126 -47.82 12.80 20.43
CA ALA A 126 -46.58 13.29 19.83
C ALA A 126 -45.55 12.18 19.51
N THR A 127 -45.91 10.90 19.69
CA THR A 127 -45.02 9.75 19.47
C THR A 127 -45.57 8.82 18.39
N LEU A 128 -44.72 8.44 17.44
CA LEU A 128 -44.94 7.37 16.48
C LEU A 128 -44.28 6.09 16.97
N GLU A 129 -45.06 5.04 17.20
CA GLU A 129 -44.58 3.68 17.44
C GLU A 129 -44.60 2.89 16.14
N ALA A 130 -43.48 2.25 15.79
CA ALA A 130 -43.42 1.32 14.66
C ALA A 130 -42.54 0.12 14.98
N GLY A 131 -42.91 -1.07 14.51
CA GLY A 131 -42.17 -2.30 14.80
C GLY A 131 -42.54 -3.47 13.89
N ASN A 132 -41.79 -4.55 14.03
CA ASN A 132 -42.07 -5.88 13.49
C ASN A 132 -42.14 -6.92 14.63
N GLU A 133 -42.09 -8.20 14.33
CA GLU A 133 -42.13 -9.30 15.30
C GLU A 133 -40.85 -9.46 16.14
N PHE A 134 -39.79 -8.71 15.84
CA PHE A 134 -38.51 -8.75 16.55
C PHE A 134 -38.20 -7.46 17.32
N LEU A 135 -38.53 -6.30 16.74
CA LEU A 135 -38.10 -4.99 17.22
C LEU A 135 -39.24 -3.97 17.10
N ALA A 136 -39.32 -3.02 18.04
CA ALA A 136 -40.19 -1.85 17.96
C ALA A 136 -39.50 -0.58 18.45
N PHE A 137 -39.89 0.57 17.89
CA PHE A 137 -39.26 1.87 18.07
C PHE A 137 -40.31 2.95 18.36
N ARG A 138 -39.96 3.89 19.23
CA ARG A 138 -40.68 5.14 19.48
C ARG A 138 -39.91 6.28 18.85
N MET A 139 -40.58 7.06 18.02
CA MET A 139 -40.02 8.19 17.26
C MET A 139 -40.91 9.41 17.42
N PRO A 140 -40.42 10.64 17.18
CA PRO A 140 -41.28 11.81 17.05
C PRO A 140 -42.41 11.60 16.03
N ALA A 141 -43.59 12.12 16.32
CA ALA A 141 -44.70 12.13 15.37
C ALA A 141 -44.34 12.91 14.09
N PRO A 142 -44.84 12.49 12.91
CA PRO A 142 -44.63 13.22 11.67
C PRO A 142 -45.08 14.68 11.77
N GLY A 143 -44.25 15.59 11.29
CA GLY A 143 -44.49 17.03 11.33
C GLY A 143 -43.24 17.82 10.98
N GLU A 144 -43.45 19.09 10.64
CA GLU A 144 -42.38 20.05 10.37
C GLU A 144 -42.44 21.17 11.41
N ARG A 145 -41.28 21.57 11.93
CA ARG A 145 -41.15 22.68 12.85
C ARG A 145 -40.06 23.62 12.35
N ALA A 146 -40.47 24.81 11.93
CA ALA A 146 -39.57 25.96 11.79
C ALA A 146 -39.18 26.48 13.17
N LEU A 147 -37.91 26.83 13.34
CA LEU A 147 -37.32 27.27 14.60
C LEU A 147 -36.74 28.67 14.36
N ASP A 148 -37.55 29.70 14.59
CA ASP A 148 -37.16 31.10 14.51
C ASP A 148 -37.43 31.80 15.86
N PRO A 149 -36.39 32.24 16.60
CA PRO A 149 -34.97 32.10 16.26
C PRO A 149 -34.48 30.64 16.32
N ALA A 150 -33.43 30.34 15.57
CA ALA A 150 -32.80 29.02 15.58
C ALA A 150 -32.34 28.64 17.01
N VAL A 151 -32.58 27.39 17.40
CA VAL A 151 -32.29 26.86 18.74
C VAL A 151 -31.08 25.93 18.71
N GLU A 152 -30.46 25.66 19.85
CA GLU A 152 -29.36 24.69 19.90
C GLU A 152 -29.86 23.29 19.58
N MET A 153 -29.06 22.49 18.89
CA MET A 153 -29.43 21.12 18.49
C MET A 153 -29.77 20.23 19.69
N SER A 154 -29.16 20.48 20.86
CA SER A 154 -29.49 19.81 22.12
C SER A 154 -30.95 20.04 22.60
N GLN A 155 -31.63 21.07 22.07
CA GLN A 155 -32.99 21.46 22.43
C GLN A 155 -34.05 20.91 21.48
N VAL A 156 -33.66 20.27 20.36
CA VAL A 156 -34.60 19.63 19.43
C VAL A 156 -34.75 18.14 19.74
N PRO A 157 -35.91 17.52 19.46
CA PRO A 157 -36.10 16.08 19.64
C PRO A 157 -35.10 15.27 18.79
N ALA A 158 -34.50 14.24 19.38
CA ALA A 158 -33.68 13.26 18.67
C ALA A 158 -34.53 12.38 17.72
N PRO A 159 -33.92 11.69 16.73
CA PRO A 159 -34.66 10.91 15.72
C PRO A 159 -35.52 9.78 16.28
N LEU A 160 -35.17 9.28 17.47
CA LEU A 160 -35.86 8.21 18.18
C LEU A 160 -35.79 8.46 19.69
N SER A 161 -36.72 7.93 20.46
CA SER A 161 -36.76 8.14 21.92
C SER A 161 -36.53 6.85 22.71
N GLN A 162 -37.11 5.71 22.28
CA GLN A 162 -36.95 4.40 22.92
C GLN A 162 -37.07 3.28 21.89
N TRP A 163 -36.58 2.10 22.23
CA TRP A 163 -36.72 0.88 21.43
C TRP A 163 -36.90 -0.34 22.34
N ARG A 164 -37.37 -1.44 21.76
CA ARG A 164 -37.48 -2.72 22.46
C ARG A 164 -37.33 -3.89 21.52
N GLN A 165 -36.88 -5.00 22.08
CA GLN A 165 -37.10 -6.32 21.50
C GLN A 165 -38.57 -6.73 21.73
N ALA A 166 -39.14 -7.49 20.80
CA ALA A 166 -40.50 -7.98 20.92
C ALA A 166 -40.71 -8.76 22.22
N GLY A 167 -41.82 -8.48 22.91
CA GLY A 167 -42.14 -9.07 24.21
C GLY A 167 -41.34 -8.52 25.40
N GLN A 168 -40.43 -7.55 25.19
CA GLN A 168 -39.62 -6.94 26.24
C GLN A 168 -40.03 -5.50 26.56
N ASP A 169 -39.47 -4.94 27.63
CA ASP A 169 -39.72 -3.55 28.05
C ASP A 169 -39.08 -2.53 27.09
N TRP A 170 -39.64 -1.33 27.05
CA TRP A 170 -39.04 -0.19 26.36
C TRP A 170 -37.77 0.25 27.09
N VAL A 171 -36.66 0.29 26.34
CA VAL A 171 -35.34 0.67 26.82
C VAL A 171 -34.76 1.80 25.99
N GLY A 172 -33.62 2.30 26.45
CA GLY A 172 -32.79 3.23 25.72
C GLY A 172 -33.25 4.67 25.76
N ALA A 173 -32.41 5.55 25.22
CA ALA A 173 -32.66 6.97 25.06
C ALA A 173 -31.77 7.54 23.94
N ALA A 174 -32.19 8.64 23.31
CA ALA A 174 -31.34 9.39 22.40
C ALA A 174 -31.37 10.89 22.71
N ARG A 175 -30.24 11.58 22.47
CA ARG A 175 -30.10 13.03 22.60
C ARG A 175 -29.02 13.57 21.70
N PHE A 176 -29.09 14.86 21.36
CA PHE A 176 -27.98 15.56 20.73
C PHE A 176 -27.06 16.19 21.77
N VAL A 177 -25.76 16.13 21.49
CA VAL A 177 -24.71 16.87 22.19
C VAL A 177 -24.07 17.77 21.15
N SER A 178 -24.48 19.04 21.13
CA SER A 178 -24.02 20.04 20.17
C SER A 178 -24.50 21.42 20.60
N LYS A 179 -23.70 22.45 20.30
CA LYS A 179 -24.07 23.87 20.42
C LYS A 179 -24.53 24.47 19.08
N ARG A 180 -24.46 23.71 17.99
CA ARG A 180 -24.84 24.16 16.65
C ARG A 180 -26.34 24.47 16.61
N ARG A 181 -26.71 25.48 15.84
CA ARG A 181 -28.08 26.00 15.78
C ARG A 181 -28.86 25.32 14.65
N VAL A 182 -30.08 24.89 14.97
CA VAL A 182 -31.02 24.24 14.05
C VAL A 182 -32.15 25.21 13.73
N GLY A 183 -32.36 25.46 12.44
CA GLY A 183 -33.42 26.34 11.92
C GLY A 183 -34.71 25.58 11.59
N SER A 184 -34.65 24.27 11.33
CA SER A 184 -35.84 23.44 11.20
C SER A 184 -35.58 21.96 11.51
N SER A 185 -36.66 21.28 11.91
CA SER A 185 -36.70 19.82 12.07
C SER A 185 -37.93 19.25 11.37
N VAL A 186 -37.74 18.21 10.56
CA VAL A 186 -38.82 17.54 9.81
C VAL A 186 -38.80 16.05 10.14
N PHE A 187 -39.94 15.54 10.58
CA PHE A 187 -40.17 14.11 10.85
C PHE A 187 -41.24 13.60 9.88
N ARG A 188 -40.99 12.48 9.21
CA ARG A 188 -41.96 11.93 8.26
C ARG A 188 -41.85 10.42 8.10
N VAL A 189 -42.99 9.79 7.85
CA VAL A 189 -43.04 8.44 7.30
C VAL A 189 -42.82 8.56 5.80
N VAL A 190 -41.66 8.09 5.32
CA VAL A 190 -41.27 8.17 3.90
C VAL A 190 -41.91 7.02 3.11
N ARG A 191 -42.07 5.87 3.75
CA ARG A 191 -42.65 4.67 3.15
C ARG A 191 -43.42 3.89 4.19
N GLN A 192 -44.64 3.47 3.87
CA GLN A 192 -45.43 2.59 4.73
C GLN A 192 -46.21 1.60 3.87
N GLY A 193 -45.88 0.32 4.02
CA GLY A 193 -46.57 -0.76 3.37
C GLY A 193 -46.32 -2.09 4.08
N PRO A 194 -46.93 -3.19 3.60
CA PRO A 194 -46.82 -4.49 4.25
C PRO A 194 -45.42 -5.13 4.17
N ALA A 195 -44.53 -4.71 3.26
CA ALA A 195 -43.17 -5.27 3.16
C ALA A 195 -42.08 -4.41 3.82
N CYS A 196 -42.34 -3.12 3.99
CA CYS A 196 -41.35 -2.15 4.41
C CYS A 196 -42.02 -0.90 5.00
N PHE A 197 -41.51 -0.48 6.16
CA PHE A 197 -41.76 0.80 6.78
C PHE A 197 -40.46 1.60 6.83
N GLU A 198 -40.49 2.88 6.43
CA GLU A 198 -39.36 3.80 6.53
C GLU A 198 -39.79 5.13 7.18
N TYR A 199 -39.02 5.55 8.17
CA TYR A 199 -39.16 6.83 8.87
C TYR A 199 -37.92 7.68 8.65
N GLU A 200 -38.08 8.99 8.45
CA GLU A 200 -37.00 9.97 8.32
C GLU A 200 -37.14 11.08 9.36
N ALA A 201 -36.01 11.40 10.01
CA ALA A 201 -35.78 12.64 10.73
C ALA A 201 -34.73 13.48 9.99
N ARG A 202 -35.07 14.73 9.68
CA ARG A 202 -34.19 15.69 9.00
C ARG A 202 -34.04 16.95 9.83
N TYR A 203 -32.82 17.46 9.91
CA TYR A 203 -32.47 18.67 10.65
C TYR A 203 -31.68 19.61 9.73
N ALA A 204 -32.12 20.86 9.60
CA ALA A 204 -31.41 21.89 8.85
C ALA A 204 -30.73 22.87 9.80
N PHE A 205 -29.43 23.08 9.61
CA PHE A 205 -28.59 23.94 10.44
C PHE A 205 -28.48 25.36 9.87
N VAL A 206 -28.25 26.33 10.75
CA VAL A 206 -28.00 27.74 10.39
C VAL A 206 -26.54 28.08 10.74
N PRO A 207 -25.75 28.70 9.83
CA PRO A 207 -26.16 29.24 8.52
C PRO A 207 -26.27 28.21 7.39
N ARG A 208 -25.68 27.01 7.52
CA ARG A 208 -25.72 25.95 6.52
C ARG A 208 -25.58 24.57 7.17
N GLY A 209 -26.14 23.57 6.52
CA GLY A 209 -25.87 22.15 6.76
C GLY A 209 -27.14 21.34 6.98
N GLU A 210 -27.06 20.03 6.77
CA GLU A 210 -28.16 19.10 7.02
C GLU A 210 -27.68 17.80 7.68
N TYR A 211 -28.53 17.23 8.51
CA TYR A 211 -28.42 15.86 9.03
C TYR A 211 -29.72 15.11 8.77
N VAL A 212 -29.60 13.93 8.15
CA VAL A 212 -30.71 13.05 7.80
C VAL A 212 -30.49 11.69 8.45
N TRP A 213 -31.48 11.21 9.18
CA TRP A 213 -31.50 9.91 9.84
C TRP A 213 -32.73 9.12 9.37
N ARG A 214 -32.53 7.92 8.84
CA ARG A 214 -33.61 7.06 8.34
C ARG A 214 -33.60 5.68 9.00
N LEU A 215 -34.74 5.21 9.47
CA LEU A 215 -34.97 3.86 9.98
C LEU A 215 -35.81 3.06 9.00
N ARG A 216 -35.41 1.83 8.71
CA ARG A 216 -36.15 0.87 7.89
C ARG A 216 -36.45 -0.42 8.66
N LEU A 217 -37.71 -0.85 8.59
CA LEU A 217 -38.22 -2.10 9.15
C LEU A 217 -38.89 -2.95 8.07
N SER A 218 -38.68 -4.26 8.13
CA SER A 218 -39.31 -5.24 7.25
C SER A 218 -39.81 -6.44 8.07
N PRO A 219 -40.92 -7.09 7.67
CA PRO A 219 -41.41 -8.29 8.33
C PRO A 219 -40.41 -9.45 8.11
N GLY A 220 -40.27 -10.37 9.06
CA GLY A 220 -39.35 -11.50 8.94
C GLY A 220 -37.87 -11.15 9.10
N VAL A 221 -37.50 -9.86 9.13
CA VAL A 221 -36.11 -9.40 9.22
C VAL A 221 -35.78 -8.98 10.67
N PRO A 222 -34.85 -9.67 11.37
CA PRO A 222 -34.53 -9.37 12.77
C PRO A 222 -33.61 -8.15 12.95
N VAL A 223 -33.41 -7.36 11.90
CA VAL A 223 -32.57 -6.15 11.87
C VAL A 223 -33.41 -4.95 11.47
N ALA A 224 -33.32 -3.88 12.25
CA ALA A 224 -33.78 -2.56 11.85
C ALA A 224 -32.61 -1.76 11.27
N VAL A 225 -32.67 -1.43 9.99
CA VAL A 225 -31.57 -0.76 9.28
C VAL A 225 -31.67 0.74 9.45
N VAL A 226 -30.57 1.37 9.82
CA VAL A 226 -30.41 2.81 9.98
C VAL A 226 -29.46 3.33 8.91
N THR A 227 -29.87 4.37 8.19
CA THR A 227 -29.02 5.15 7.29
C THR A 227 -28.90 6.58 7.80
N GLU A 228 -27.67 7.06 7.92
CA GLU A 228 -27.36 8.44 8.27
C GLU A 228 -26.64 9.12 7.12
N GLU A 229 -27.05 10.34 6.81
CA GLU A 229 -26.33 11.25 5.92
C GLU A 229 -26.16 12.59 6.61
N TYR A 230 -24.99 13.20 6.45
CA TYR A 230 -24.67 14.49 7.06
C TYR A 230 -23.77 15.30 6.15
N ASP A 231 -24.06 16.59 6.03
CA ASP A 231 -23.19 17.58 5.42
C ASP A 231 -23.36 18.90 6.15
N LEU A 232 -22.37 19.32 6.93
CA LEU A 232 -22.43 20.57 7.69
C LEU A 232 -21.87 21.77 6.90
N GLY A 233 -21.48 21.58 5.63
CA GLY A 233 -20.85 22.60 4.79
C GLY A 233 -19.40 22.92 5.14
N GLU A 234 -18.84 22.27 6.17
CA GLU A 234 -17.45 22.39 6.62
C GLU A 234 -16.94 21.07 7.21
N VAL A 235 -15.62 20.87 7.21
CA VAL A 235 -14.98 19.78 7.98
C VAL A 235 -14.90 20.24 9.44
N THR A 236 -15.61 19.55 10.34
CA THR A 236 -15.67 19.86 11.77
C THR A 236 -14.62 19.05 12.57
N GLN A 237 -14.58 19.26 13.88
CA GLN A 237 -13.78 18.43 14.81
C GLN A 237 -14.52 17.15 15.24
N GLY A 238 -15.75 16.93 14.77
CA GLY A 238 -16.59 15.81 15.20
C GLY A 238 -17.18 15.98 16.61
N GLU A 239 -17.35 17.22 17.08
CA GLU A 239 -17.92 17.56 18.40
C GLU A 239 -19.46 17.55 18.42
N ASP A 240 -20.09 17.70 17.26
CA ASP A 240 -21.54 17.63 17.10
C ASP A 240 -21.96 16.15 17.00
N MET A 241 -22.75 15.64 17.96
CA MET A 241 -23.05 14.20 18.05
C MET A 241 -24.51 13.89 18.36
N LEU A 242 -25.01 12.80 17.76
CA LEU A 242 -26.14 12.03 18.27
C LEU A 242 -25.62 11.00 19.28
N VAL A 243 -26.18 10.97 20.48
CA VAL A 243 -25.83 10.00 21.54
C VAL A 243 -27.00 9.08 21.81
N LEU A 244 -26.77 7.77 21.73
CA LEU A 244 -27.74 6.70 21.98
C LEU A 244 -27.34 5.93 23.23
N SER A 245 -28.18 5.90 24.26
CA SER A 245 -28.01 5.05 25.43
C SER A 245 -28.58 3.67 25.12
N LEU A 246 -27.73 2.67 24.82
CA LEU A 246 -28.13 1.42 24.16
C LEU A 246 -29.19 0.60 24.92
N HIS A 247 -29.09 0.58 26.25
CA HIS A 247 -29.93 -0.25 27.13
C HIS A 247 -30.34 0.47 28.42
N LYS A 248 -30.46 1.80 28.39
CA LYS A 248 -30.91 2.57 29.56
C LYS A 248 -32.24 2.02 30.08
N GLY A 249 -32.33 1.72 31.38
CA GLY A 249 -33.49 1.08 32.00
C GLY A 249 -33.43 -0.45 32.08
N TRP A 250 -32.38 -1.07 31.53
CA TRP A 250 -32.13 -2.51 31.60
C TRP A 250 -30.71 -2.77 32.14
N PRO A 251 -30.53 -3.42 33.29
CA PRO A 251 -29.20 -3.72 33.82
C PRO A 251 -28.56 -4.89 33.06
N ALA A 252 -28.08 -4.64 31.83
CA ALA A 252 -27.42 -5.65 31.01
C ALA A 252 -26.02 -6.00 31.58
N PRO A 253 -25.81 -7.19 32.16
CA PRO A 253 -24.56 -7.53 32.85
C PRO A 253 -23.44 -7.92 31.89
N LEU A 254 -23.74 -8.28 30.64
CA LEU A 254 -22.75 -8.72 29.65
C LEU A 254 -22.59 -7.73 28.50
N LEU A 255 -21.34 -7.55 28.06
CA LEU A 255 -20.97 -6.86 26.84
C LEU A 255 -20.35 -7.88 25.87
N GLY A 256 -21.02 -8.09 24.75
CA GLY A 256 -20.49 -8.80 23.59
C GLY A 256 -19.83 -7.84 22.62
N ARG A 257 -18.66 -8.22 22.11
CA ARG A 257 -17.92 -7.47 21.08
C ARG A 257 -17.94 -8.27 19.79
N LEU A 258 -18.40 -7.68 18.68
CA LEU A 258 -18.58 -8.36 17.40
C LEU A 258 -17.33 -8.15 16.52
N ALA A 259 -16.49 -9.17 16.37
CA ALA A 259 -15.20 -9.10 15.65
C ALA A 259 -14.91 -10.38 14.84
N GLY A 260 -15.87 -10.81 14.00
CA GLY A 260 -15.85 -12.13 13.36
C GLY A 260 -16.33 -13.26 14.27
N GLY A 261 -17.04 -12.92 15.35
CA GLY A 261 -17.55 -13.77 16.42
C GLY A 261 -17.97 -12.88 17.59
N VAL A 262 -18.59 -13.43 18.63
CA VAL A 262 -18.93 -12.66 19.84
C VAL A 262 -17.89 -12.94 20.92
N GLN A 263 -17.20 -11.89 21.39
CA GLN A 263 -16.36 -11.94 22.58
C GLN A 263 -17.09 -11.32 23.76
N ALA A 264 -17.62 -12.16 24.63
CA ALA A 264 -18.38 -11.79 25.81
C ALA A 264 -17.49 -11.42 26.99
N SER A 265 -17.90 -10.45 27.80
CA SER A 265 -17.29 -10.17 29.11
C SER A 265 -18.32 -9.56 30.05
N PRO A 266 -18.23 -9.80 31.37
CA PRO A 266 -18.97 -9.02 32.36
C PRO A 266 -18.68 -7.53 32.16
N MET A 267 -19.73 -6.73 32.03
CA MET A 267 -19.65 -5.29 31.76
C MET A 267 -18.80 -4.58 32.80
N ALA A 268 -19.00 -4.89 34.08
CA ALA A 268 -18.27 -4.28 35.20
C ALA A 268 -16.76 -4.54 35.12
N ASP A 269 -16.36 -5.77 34.79
CA ASP A 269 -14.95 -6.17 34.67
C ASP A 269 -14.29 -5.46 33.48
N TYR A 270 -14.99 -5.39 32.36
CA TYR A 270 -14.49 -4.71 31.16
C TYR A 270 -14.31 -3.21 31.39
N VAL A 271 -15.28 -2.55 32.03
CA VAL A 271 -15.18 -1.13 32.39
C VAL A 271 -14.03 -0.87 33.35
N LYS A 272 -13.85 -1.73 34.36
CA LYS A 272 -12.72 -1.66 35.31
C LYS A 272 -11.38 -1.78 34.58
N GLN A 273 -11.26 -2.72 33.63
CA GLN A 273 -10.07 -2.87 32.79
C GLN A 273 -9.78 -1.60 31.97
N ARG A 274 -10.79 -1.01 31.35
CA ARG A 274 -10.63 0.20 30.51
C ARG A 274 -10.20 1.42 31.32
N LYS A 275 -10.71 1.61 32.54
CA LYS A 275 -10.25 2.66 33.46
C LYS A 275 -8.76 2.53 33.80
N GLY A 276 -8.25 1.30 33.97
CA GLY A 276 -6.82 1.06 34.27
C GLY A 276 -5.88 1.10 33.07
N ALA A 277 -6.40 0.96 31.84
CA ALA A 277 -5.60 0.97 30.61
C ALA A 277 -5.28 2.40 30.11
N GLN A 278 -6.01 3.41 30.58
CA GLN A 278 -5.81 4.83 30.22
C GLN A 278 -4.42 5.37 30.64
N ASP A 279 -3.70 4.67 31.52
CA ASP A 279 -2.37 5.06 32.03
C ASP A 279 -1.20 4.45 31.23
N SER A 280 -1.45 3.64 30.20
CA SER A 280 -0.38 2.98 29.42
C SER A 280 0.08 3.83 28.23
N VAL A 281 1.36 4.23 28.25
CA VAL A 281 2.01 4.92 27.12
C VAL A 281 2.22 3.90 25.99
N PRO A 282 1.79 4.18 24.74
CA PRO A 282 2.04 3.30 23.62
C PRO A 282 3.55 3.07 23.41
N VAL A 283 3.93 1.83 23.13
CA VAL A 283 5.31 1.47 22.79
C VAL A 283 5.64 2.04 21.41
N GLY A 284 6.67 2.88 21.29
CA GLY A 284 7.29 3.22 19.99
C GLY A 284 7.28 4.68 19.53
N GLY A 285 7.21 5.67 20.42
CA GLY A 285 7.33 7.09 20.01
C GLY A 285 6.04 7.70 19.43
N VAL A 286 4.91 7.02 19.61
CA VAL A 286 3.59 7.53 19.29
C VAL A 286 3.35 8.77 20.17
N GLY A 287 3.24 9.95 19.57
CA GLY A 287 2.57 11.07 20.25
C GLY A 287 1.20 10.60 20.75
N GLN A 288 0.69 11.14 21.85
CA GLN A 288 -0.66 10.76 22.29
C GLN A 288 -1.63 11.06 21.15
N ALA A 289 -2.18 10.02 20.55
CA ALA A 289 -3.15 10.20 19.49
C ALA A 289 -4.37 10.92 20.07
N PRO A 290 -5.01 11.85 19.32
CA PRO A 290 -6.22 12.49 19.80
C PRO A 290 -7.25 11.40 20.11
N SER A 291 -7.76 11.42 21.34
CA SER A 291 -8.88 10.60 21.75
C SER A 291 -10.16 11.14 21.09
N PRO A 292 -11.15 10.28 20.80
CA PRO A 292 -12.45 10.77 20.38
C PRO A 292 -12.99 11.72 21.46
N VAL A 293 -13.62 12.81 21.02
CA VAL A 293 -14.26 13.76 21.92
C VAL A 293 -15.32 13.02 22.73
N ALA A 294 -15.23 13.10 24.06
CA ALA A 294 -16.24 12.54 24.94
C ALA A 294 -17.50 13.41 24.87
N PRO A 295 -18.71 12.83 24.69
CA PRO A 295 -19.92 13.64 24.65
C PRO A 295 -20.23 14.32 26.00
N GLU A 296 -19.78 13.74 27.11
CA GLU A 296 -19.96 14.30 28.46
C GLU A 296 -18.72 13.98 29.33
N ALA A 297 -18.53 14.74 30.40
CA ALA A 297 -17.47 14.47 31.37
C ALA A 297 -17.74 13.17 32.16
N GLY A 298 -16.68 12.48 32.58
CA GLY A 298 -16.75 11.31 33.47
C GLY A 298 -17.14 9.99 32.80
N LEU A 299 -17.13 9.93 31.46
CA LEU A 299 -17.38 8.71 30.69
C LEU A 299 -16.14 7.81 30.60
N VAL A 300 -16.36 6.50 30.53
CA VAL A 300 -15.29 5.52 30.25
C VAL A 300 -15.32 5.14 28.78
N ALA A 301 -14.22 5.35 28.06
CA ALA A 301 -14.11 4.98 26.65
C ALA A 301 -14.15 3.46 26.46
N LEU A 302 -15.10 2.97 25.66
CA LEU A 302 -15.13 1.60 25.15
C LEU A 302 -14.49 1.59 23.74
N PRO A 303 -14.35 0.43 23.06
CA PRO A 303 -13.79 0.40 21.72
C PRO A 303 -14.69 1.09 20.68
N ALA A 304 -14.08 1.70 19.68
CA ALA A 304 -14.80 2.22 18.52
C ALA A 304 -15.36 1.07 17.66
N ILE A 305 -16.52 1.31 17.07
CA ILE A 305 -17.19 0.41 16.11
C ILE A 305 -16.97 0.97 14.71
N VAL A 306 -16.49 0.13 13.81
CA VAL A 306 -16.04 0.52 12.47
C VAL A 306 -16.70 -0.31 11.38
N PRO A 307 -16.77 0.19 10.15
CA PRO A 307 -17.31 -0.59 9.04
C PRO A 307 -16.41 -1.80 8.73
N GLY A 308 -17.02 -2.98 8.54
CA GLY A 308 -16.37 -4.17 7.99
C GLY A 308 -15.57 -5.08 8.95
N GLY A 309 -15.40 -4.70 10.22
CA GLY A 309 -15.21 -5.59 11.39
C GLY A 309 -14.15 -6.72 11.39
N LYS A 310 -13.17 -6.75 10.48
CA LYS A 310 -12.26 -7.92 10.35
C LYS A 310 -10.76 -7.63 10.17
N TRP A 311 -10.37 -6.37 9.99
CA TRP A 311 -8.95 -6.01 9.96
C TRP A 311 -8.44 -5.78 11.39
N GLY A 312 -7.36 -6.45 11.79
CA GLY A 312 -6.70 -6.23 13.09
C GLY A 312 -7.49 -6.58 14.37
N GLY A 313 -8.58 -7.36 14.28
CA GLY A 313 -9.42 -7.70 15.44
C GLY A 313 -10.41 -6.60 15.86
N LEU A 314 -10.71 -5.65 14.97
CA LEU A 314 -11.53 -4.47 15.22
C LEU A 314 -13.04 -4.80 15.21
N LEU A 315 -13.82 -4.00 15.95
CA LEU A 315 -15.23 -4.30 16.20
C LEU A 315 -16.12 -3.80 15.05
N GLY A 316 -16.89 -4.70 14.49
CA GLY A 316 -17.99 -4.38 13.59
C GLY A 316 -19.31 -4.08 14.29
N GLY A 317 -19.37 -4.30 15.61
CA GLY A 317 -20.54 -3.99 16.43
C GLY A 317 -20.38 -4.36 17.90
N LEU A 318 -21.43 -4.10 18.67
CA LEU A 318 -21.55 -4.43 20.10
C LEU A 318 -22.88 -5.12 20.37
N GLN A 319 -22.90 -5.96 21.38
CA GLN A 319 -24.07 -6.68 21.86
C GLN A 319 -24.17 -6.50 23.38
N VAL A 320 -25.38 -6.34 23.88
CA VAL A 320 -25.69 -6.33 25.32
C VAL A 320 -26.78 -7.35 25.59
N TYR A 321 -26.62 -8.16 26.63
CA TYR A 321 -27.49 -9.30 26.90
C TYR A 321 -27.34 -9.81 28.34
N ASP A 322 -28.29 -10.66 28.77
CA ASP A 322 -28.44 -11.06 30.18
C ASP A 322 -27.53 -12.23 30.62
N ALA A 323 -27.35 -13.23 29.75
CA ALA A 323 -26.56 -14.43 30.03
C ALA A 323 -26.13 -15.13 28.72
N GLU A 324 -25.14 -16.01 28.75
CA GLU A 324 -24.73 -16.81 27.57
C GLU A 324 -25.10 -18.29 27.77
N PRO A 325 -26.08 -18.85 27.02
CA PRO A 325 -27.01 -18.18 26.10
C PRO A 325 -28.10 -17.36 26.84
N PRO A 326 -28.80 -16.42 26.17
CA PRO A 326 -29.74 -15.51 26.85
C PRO A 326 -30.99 -16.23 27.38
N GLU A 327 -31.03 -16.53 28.68
CA GLU A 327 -32.15 -17.24 29.34
C GLU A 327 -33.46 -16.44 29.38
N SER A 328 -33.38 -15.12 29.56
CA SER A 328 -34.53 -14.18 29.57
C SER A 328 -35.02 -13.79 28.17
N GLY A 329 -34.27 -14.18 27.14
CA GLY A 329 -34.44 -13.74 25.76
C GLY A 329 -33.97 -12.32 25.45
N ARG A 330 -33.57 -11.49 26.43
CA ARG A 330 -33.10 -10.11 26.17
C ARG A 330 -31.73 -10.11 25.52
N ASN A 331 -31.70 -9.66 24.28
CA ASN A 331 -30.50 -9.60 23.47
C ASN A 331 -30.62 -8.47 22.44
N LEU A 332 -29.78 -7.44 22.59
CA LEU A 332 -29.73 -6.33 21.63
C LEU A 332 -28.31 -6.14 21.13
N ALA A 333 -28.15 -6.16 19.81
CA ALA A 333 -26.90 -5.81 19.16
C ALA A 333 -27.06 -4.58 18.26
N VAL A 334 -25.96 -3.84 18.09
CA VAL A 334 -25.77 -2.85 17.05
C VAL A 334 -24.57 -3.26 16.22
N ALA A 335 -24.72 -3.29 14.90
CA ALA A 335 -23.62 -3.59 13.98
C ALA A 335 -23.62 -2.67 12.77
N THR A 336 -22.44 -2.45 12.20
CA THR A 336 -22.29 -1.76 10.92
C THR A 336 -22.74 -2.65 9.78
N LEU A 337 -23.40 -2.04 8.79
CA LEU A 337 -23.97 -2.71 7.63
C LEU A 337 -23.49 -2.03 6.33
N HIS A 338 -23.46 -2.80 5.24
CA HIS A 338 -23.17 -2.36 3.88
C HIS A 338 -22.02 -1.35 3.77
N VAL A 339 -20.79 -1.79 4.05
CA VAL A 339 -19.59 -0.93 4.03
C VAL A 339 -19.42 -0.14 2.72
N GLY A 340 -19.86 -0.68 1.57
CA GLY A 340 -19.83 0.01 0.28
C GLY A 340 -20.78 1.21 0.17
N SER A 341 -21.77 1.31 1.07
CA SER A 341 -22.65 2.47 1.21
C SER A 341 -22.05 3.61 2.03
N TRP A 342 -20.96 3.38 2.77
CA TRP A 342 -20.39 4.41 3.66
C TRP A 342 -19.64 5.47 2.85
N ARG A 343 -19.57 6.71 3.36
CA ARG A 343 -18.73 7.80 2.80
C ARG A 343 -18.13 8.57 3.95
N ARG A 344 -16.83 8.92 3.85
CA ARG A 344 -16.06 9.50 4.96
C ARG A 344 -16.27 8.67 6.23
N ALA A 345 -15.82 7.42 6.21
CA ALA A 345 -16.15 6.40 7.20
C ALA A 345 -15.71 6.72 8.64
N THR A 346 -16.42 7.63 9.30
CA THR A 346 -16.21 8.00 10.71
C THR A 346 -16.77 6.90 11.60
N ALA A 347 -15.98 6.43 12.56
CA ALA A 347 -16.38 5.39 13.50
C ALA A 347 -17.53 5.81 14.42
N ILE A 348 -18.31 4.82 14.86
CA ILE A 348 -19.28 4.97 15.96
C ILE A 348 -18.51 4.72 17.26
N ASN A 349 -18.36 5.75 18.09
CA ASN A 349 -17.59 5.64 19.34
C ASN A 349 -18.49 5.14 20.47
N ALA A 350 -18.03 4.14 21.24
CA ALA A 350 -18.77 3.60 22.37
C ALA A 350 -18.20 4.09 23.70
N TRP A 351 -19.09 4.35 24.67
CA TRP A 351 -18.77 4.84 26.01
C TRP A 351 -19.58 4.07 27.05
N TYR A 352 -19.14 4.13 28.30
CA TYR A 352 -19.90 3.65 29.44
C TYR A 352 -20.13 4.74 30.48
N LYS A 353 -21.36 4.83 30.99
CA LYS A 353 -21.76 5.70 32.10
C LYS A 353 -22.49 4.90 33.15
N GLU A 354 -22.07 5.06 34.39
CA GLU A 354 -22.70 4.41 35.54
C GLU A 354 -24.19 4.84 35.65
N GLY A 355 -25.08 3.87 35.87
CA GLY A 355 -26.53 4.08 35.93
C GLY A 355 -27.24 4.25 34.57
N GLU A 356 -26.51 4.52 33.48
CA GLU A 356 -27.08 4.67 32.13
C GLU A 356 -26.68 3.54 31.16
N GLY A 357 -25.52 2.91 31.38
CA GLY A 357 -25.04 1.78 30.60
C GLY A 357 -24.11 2.18 29.45
N VAL A 358 -24.20 1.44 28.34
CA VAL A 358 -23.42 1.70 27.11
C VAL A 358 -24.06 2.84 26.32
N LEU A 359 -23.24 3.81 25.91
CA LEU A 359 -23.62 4.89 25.02
C LEU A 359 -22.89 4.76 23.69
N LEU A 360 -23.59 5.00 22.59
CA LEU A 360 -23.01 5.15 21.26
C LEU A 360 -23.06 6.63 20.90
N SER A 361 -21.92 7.23 20.59
CA SER A 361 -21.80 8.60 20.09
C SER A 361 -21.47 8.59 18.61
N LEU A 362 -22.37 9.19 17.81
CA LEU A 362 -22.33 9.24 16.36
C LEU A 362 -22.12 10.70 15.93
N PRO A 363 -20.95 11.07 15.38
CA PRO A 363 -20.72 12.42 14.88
C PRO A 363 -21.70 12.76 13.75
N VAL A 364 -22.37 13.91 13.80
CA VAL A 364 -23.31 14.36 12.77
C VAL A 364 -22.66 15.29 11.73
N GLY A 365 -21.33 15.25 11.63
CA GLY A 365 -20.52 15.99 10.67
C GLY A 365 -19.24 15.22 10.33
N THR A 366 -18.61 15.59 9.22
CA THR A 366 -17.31 15.04 8.82
C THR A 366 -16.18 15.68 9.63
N ARG A 367 -15.15 14.91 9.96
CA ARG A 367 -13.89 15.40 10.52
C ARG A 367 -12.72 14.92 9.68
N HIS A 368 -11.54 15.52 9.92
CA HIS A 368 -10.30 14.92 9.46
C HIS A 368 -10.13 13.52 10.08
N ILE A 369 -9.98 12.53 9.21
CA ILE A 369 -9.89 11.12 9.61
C ILE A 369 -8.50 10.87 10.20
N ARG A 370 -8.45 10.18 11.35
CA ARG A 370 -7.22 9.82 12.06
C ARG A 370 -7.23 8.36 12.47
N TRP A 371 -6.06 7.72 12.42
CA TRP A 371 -5.95 6.28 12.63
C TRP A 371 -6.51 5.82 13.98
N SER A 372 -6.28 6.60 15.03
CA SER A 372 -6.76 6.31 16.40
C SER A 372 -8.27 6.35 16.57
N MET A 373 -8.98 7.02 15.67
CA MET A 373 -10.44 7.19 15.74
C MET A 373 -11.16 6.32 14.71
N ASP A 374 -10.63 6.23 13.49
CA ASP A 374 -11.41 5.83 12.31
C ASP A 374 -10.73 4.72 11.48
N ILE A 375 -9.57 4.19 11.89
CA ILE A 375 -8.80 3.13 11.18
C ILE A 375 -8.47 3.53 9.73
N ALA A 376 -8.47 4.82 9.45
CA ALA A 376 -7.99 5.44 8.23
C ALA A 376 -7.36 6.77 8.65
N ASP A 377 -6.65 7.44 7.76
CA ASP A 377 -6.01 8.70 8.10
C ASP A 377 -5.79 9.57 6.86
N ASP A 378 -6.39 10.75 6.84
CA ASP A 378 -6.36 11.68 5.70
C ASP A 378 -4.93 12.10 5.33
N PHE A 379 -3.96 12.08 6.24
CA PHE A 379 -2.62 12.62 6.00
C PHE A 379 -1.53 11.54 6.12
N SER A 380 -1.88 10.35 6.62
CA SER A 380 -0.98 9.20 6.58
C SER A 380 -0.80 8.69 5.14
N PRO A 381 0.44 8.59 4.63
CA PRO A 381 0.69 7.97 3.33
C PRO A 381 0.32 6.48 3.32
N PHE A 382 0.36 5.78 4.47
CA PHE A 382 -0.03 4.37 4.60
C PHE A 382 -1.54 4.13 4.52
N SER A 383 -2.35 5.18 4.70
CA SER A 383 -3.77 4.99 4.68
C SER A 383 -4.27 4.89 3.24
N SER A 384 -4.44 3.67 2.79
CA SER A 384 -4.99 3.31 1.49
C SER A 384 -6.48 3.57 1.29
N HIS A 385 -7.10 4.38 2.16
CA HIS A 385 -8.50 4.75 1.96
C HIS A 385 -8.64 5.63 0.71
N GLU A 386 -9.77 5.47 0.05
CA GLU A 386 -10.15 6.25 -1.12
C GLU A 386 -11.48 6.97 -0.81
N HIS A 387 -11.54 8.26 -1.11
CA HIS A 387 -12.78 9.05 -1.04
C HIS A 387 -13.50 9.04 -2.38
N ASP A 388 -14.82 9.12 -2.36
CA ASP A 388 -15.65 9.27 -3.56
C ASP A 388 -15.47 10.69 -4.13
N PRO A 389 -14.83 10.86 -5.30
CA PRO A 389 -14.52 12.19 -5.84
C PRO A 389 -15.77 12.94 -6.32
N GLY A 390 -16.92 12.29 -6.45
CA GLY A 390 -18.18 12.94 -6.84
C GLY A 390 -18.92 13.64 -5.69
N LEU A 391 -18.45 13.52 -4.45
CA LEU A 391 -19.13 14.03 -3.25
C LEU A 391 -18.32 15.14 -2.58
N SER A 392 -19.02 16.05 -1.90
CA SER A 392 -18.39 17.10 -1.10
C SER A 392 -17.44 16.50 -0.05
N PRO A 393 -16.25 17.10 0.21
CA PRO A 393 -15.39 16.73 1.33
C PRO A 393 -16.09 16.74 2.70
N THR A 394 -17.21 17.47 2.81
CA THR A 394 -17.99 17.67 4.03
C THR A 394 -19.19 16.72 4.15
N TYR A 395 -19.43 15.91 3.12
CA TYR A 395 -20.49 14.89 3.11
C TYR A 395 -20.00 13.58 3.72
N GLY A 396 -20.79 13.00 4.61
CA GLY A 396 -20.59 11.65 5.11
C GLY A 396 -21.88 10.84 5.13
N ARG A 397 -21.70 9.51 5.11
CA ARG A 397 -22.79 8.54 5.12
C ARG A 397 -22.41 7.32 5.93
N ARG A 398 -23.34 6.83 6.76
CA ARG A 398 -23.21 5.58 7.52
C ARG A 398 -24.45 4.70 7.36
N GLU A 399 -24.22 3.39 7.38
CA GLU A 399 -25.29 2.38 7.41
C GLU A 399 -24.99 1.36 8.52
N TRP A 400 -25.93 1.18 9.44
CA TRP A 400 -25.81 0.31 10.61
C TRP A 400 -27.19 -0.21 11.02
N GLY A 401 -27.31 -1.09 12.01
CA GLY A 401 -28.63 -1.53 12.43
C GLY A 401 -28.72 -2.10 13.84
N PHE A 402 -29.93 -2.06 14.40
CA PHE A 402 -30.31 -2.75 15.64
C PHE A 402 -30.72 -4.18 15.32
N TYR A 403 -30.34 -5.13 16.17
CA TYR A 403 -30.64 -6.54 15.98
C TYR A 403 -31.09 -7.20 17.27
N ALA A 404 -32.12 -8.04 17.17
CA ALA A 404 -32.69 -8.80 18.27
C ALA A 404 -32.89 -10.29 17.94
N GLY A 405 -32.02 -10.88 17.11
CA GLY A 405 -32.03 -12.32 16.82
C GLY A 405 -31.09 -13.12 17.71
N ALA A 406 -31.17 -14.45 17.62
CA ALA A 406 -30.39 -15.39 18.45
C ALA A 406 -28.89 -15.48 18.06
N ASP A 407 -28.52 -15.05 16.86
CA ASP A 407 -27.18 -15.23 16.28
C ASP A 407 -26.53 -13.87 15.96
N ALA A 408 -26.09 -13.14 16.99
CA ALA A 408 -25.43 -11.84 16.81
C ALA A 408 -24.04 -11.97 16.18
N ALA A 409 -23.40 -13.14 16.28
CA ALA A 409 -22.09 -13.41 15.68
C ALA A 409 -22.12 -13.24 14.15
N ASN A 410 -23.24 -13.59 13.52
CA ASN A 410 -23.37 -13.61 12.06
C ASN A 410 -24.13 -12.42 11.47
N ILE A 411 -24.54 -11.43 12.27
CA ILE A 411 -25.29 -10.27 11.76
C ILE A 411 -24.57 -9.58 10.59
N GLN A 412 -23.29 -9.28 10.76
CA GLN A 412 -22.52 -8.60 9.70
C GLN A 412 -22.37 -9.50 8.49
N GLY A 413 -22.14 -10.80 8.70
CA GLY A 413 -22.03 -11.73 7.59
C GLY A 413 -23.31 -11.89 6.80
N ARG A 414 -24.47 -11.91 7.44
CA ARG A 414 -25.76 -12.06 6.76
C ARG A 414 -26.26 -10.74 6.16
N PHE A 415 -26.26 -9.67 6.94
CA PHE A 415 -26.92 -8.41 6.59
C PHE A 415 -25.96 -7.24 6.37
N GLY A 416 -24.71 -7.35 6.81
CA GLY A 416 -23.76 -6.23 6.81
C GLY A 416 -22.80 -6.16 5.62
N HIS A 417 -22.87 -7.12 4.71
CA HIS A 417 -22.08 -7.16 3.49
C HIS A 417 -23.00 -7.33 2.28
N ILE A 418 -22.64 -8.19 1.33
CA ILE A 418 -23.44 -8.45 0.13
C ILE A 418 -24.79 -9.01 0.56
N GLY A 419 -25.88 -8.33 0.20
CA GLY A 419 -27.24 -8.81 0.44
C GLY A 419 -27.84 -9.53 -0.77
N LEU A 420 -28.90 -10.30 -0.54
CA LEU A 420 -29.69 -10.97 -1.58
C LEU A 420 -30.20 -9.98 -2.63
N ASP A 421 -30.59 -8.77 -2.21
CA ASP A 421 -31.10 -7.72 -3.12
C ASP A 421 -30.08 -7.33 -4.19
N ARG A 422 -28.78 -7.35 -3.84
CA ARG A 422 -27.69 -7.12 -4.79
C ARG A 422 -27.31 -8.37 -5.56
N TYR A 423 -27.14 -9.49 -4.85
CA TYR A 423 -26.77 -10.77 -5.45
C TYR A 423 -27.74 -11.19 -6.56
N LYS A 424 -29.05 -10.99 -6.34
CA LYS A 424 -30.05 -11.31 -7.34
C LYS A 424 -29.88 -10.55 -8.64
N ASP A 425 -29.26 -9.37 -8.64
CA ASP A 425 -29.14 -8.55 -9.86
C ASP A 425 -27.92 -8.96 -10.70
N TRP A 426 -27.03 -9.80 -10.17
CA TRP A 426 -25.86 -10.27 -10.91
C TRP A 426 -26.29 -11.11 -12.12
N LEU A 427 -25.75 -10.77 -13.30
CA LEU A 427 -25.84 -11.63 -14.48
C LEU A 427 -24.71 -12.65 -14.40
N VAL A 428 -25.06 -13.91 -14.17
CA VAL A 428 -24.09 -15.02 -14.06
C VAL A 428 -24.36 -16.13 -15.07
N GLU A 429 -25.59 -16.27 -15.53
CA GLU A 429 -25.94 -17.12 -16.67
C GLU A 429 -25.80 -16.31 -17.95
N LEU A 430 -24.87 -16.71 -18.80
CA LEU A 430 -24.64 -16.09 -20.09
C LEU A 430 -25.14 -16.99 -21.22
N PRO A 431 -25.70 -16.43 -22.30
CA PRO A 431 -25.93 -17.17 -23.52
C PRO A 431 -24.65 -17.86 -24.03
N ALA A 432 -24.82 -18.86 -24.89
CA ALA A 432 -23.69 -19.42 -25.62
C ALA A 432 -22.92 -18.28 -26.33
N PRO A 433 -21.59 -18.25 -26.23
CA PRO A 433 -20.82 -17.15 -26.77
C PRO A 433 -20.91 -17.18 -28.30
N THR A 434 -20.90 -16.01 -28.93
CA THR A 434 -20.71 -15.95 -30.39
C THR A 434 -19.33 -16.53 -30.76
N PRO A 435 -19.12 -17.02 -31.99
CA PRO A 435 -17.86 -17.64 -32.38
C PRO A 435 -16.61 -16.80 -32.09
N GLY A 436 -16.67 -15.47 -32.26
CA GLY A 436 -15.56 -14.55 -31.95
C GLY A 436 -15.28 -14.36 -30.45
N HIS A 437 -16.22 -14.71 -29.58
CA HIS A 437 -16.12 -14.59 -28.12
C HIS A 437 -15.95 -15.95 -27.42
N ALA A 438 -16.01 -17.06 -28.17
CA ALA A 438 -15.91 -18.40 -27.61
C ALA A 438 -14.53 -18.71 -27.02
N SER A 439 -13.48 -18.04 -27.52
CA SER A 439 -12.09 -18.24 -27.09
C SER A 439 -11.44 -16.89 -26.78
N PRO A 440 -11.76 -16.26 -25.63
CA PRO A 440 -11.11 -15.01 -25.22
C PRO A 440 -9.60 -15.22 -25.03
N ARG A 441 -8.78 -14.25 -25.47
CA ARG A 441 -7.30 -14.32 -25.39
C ARG A 441 -6.65 -13.10 -24.73
N PRO A 442 -7.07 -12.71 -23.51
CA PRO A 442 -6.53 -11.52 -22.86
C PRO A 442 -5.07 -11.68 -22.42
N PHE A 443 -4.59 -12.88 -22.06
CA PHE A 443 -3.24 -13.08 -21.57
C PHE A 443 -2.29 -13.65 -22.64
N SER A 444 -2.81 -14.48 -23.55
CA SER A 444 -1.99 -15.17 -24.57
C SER A 444 -2.58 -15.04 -25.99
N PRO A 445 -2.45 -13.90 -26.68
CA PRO A 445 -2.91 -13.72 -28.05
C PRO A 445 -2.42 -14.82 -29.01
N SER A 446 -3.24 -15.19 -30.01
CA SER A 446 -2.95 -16.30 -30.92
C SER A 446 -1.60 -16.18 -31.65
N ALA A 447 -1.22 -14.97 -32.06
CA ALA A 447 0.07 -14.73 -32.70
C ALA A 447 1.26 -14.96 -31.75
N GLU A 448 1.13 -14.58 -30.48
CA GLU A 448 2.18 -14.78 -29.47
C GLU A 448 2.33 -16.26 -29.10
N VAL A 449 1.20 -16.99 -29.03
CA VAL A 449 1.21 -18.45 -28.83
C VAL A 449 1.87 -19.16 -30.01
N ALA A 450 1.55 -18.79 -31.25
CA ALA A 450 2.19 -19.36 -32.43
C ALA A 450 3.71 -19.09 -32.47
N ALA A 451 4.12 -17.85 -32.14
CA ALA A 451 5.54 -17.49 -32.05
C ALA A 451 6.26 -18.28 -30.95
N THR A 452 5.63 -18.46 -29.78
CA THR A 452 6.20 -19.24 -28.68
C THR A 452 6.25 -20.73 -29.01
N ALA A 453 5.23 -21.28 -29.65
CA ALA A 453 5.17 -22.68 -30.08
C ALA A 453 6.32 -23.04 -31.03
N ALA A 454 6.67 -22.14 -31.96
CA ALA A 454 7.77 -22.33 -32.90
C ALA A 454 9.15 -22.48 -32.23
N VAL A 455 9.30 -22.00 -30.99
CA VAL A 455 10.54 -22.08 -30.21
C VAL A 455 10.28 -22.64 -28.80
N LEU A 456 9.27 -23.49 -28.64
CA LEU A 456 8.80 -23.92 -27.32
C LEU A 456 9.89 -24.63 -26.52
N ASP A 457 10.79 -25.35 -27.17
CA ASP A 457 11.92 -26.02 -26.51
C ASP A 457 12.95 -25.06 -25.91
N GLN A 458 12.95 -23.78 -26.32
CA GLN A 458 13.74 -22.72 -25.69
C GLN A 458 13.04 -22.13 -24.46
N HIS A 459 11.79 -22.49 -24.20
CA HIS A 459 11.03 -21.99 -23.08
C HIS A 459 11.51 -22.65 -21.76
N PRO A 460 11.84 -21.85 -20.73
CA PRO A 460 12.14 -22.30 -19.37
C PRO A 460 11.27 -23.44 -18.82
N ASP A 461 9.96 -23.34 -19.08
CA ASP A 461 8.91 -24.24 -18.61
C ASP A 461 8.24 -25.04 -19.74
N ALA A 462 8.99 -25.37 -20.80
CA ALA A 462 8.47 -26.09 -21.98
C ALA A 462 7.70 -27.37 -21.61
N ALA A 463 8.20 -28.15 -20.64
CA ALA A 463 7.56 -29.39 -20.19
C ALA A 463 6.16 -29.15 -19.62
N LEU A 464 5.97 -28.06 -18.86
CA LEU A 464 4.66 -27.67 -18.35
C LEU A 464 3.76 -27.20 -19.49
N LEU A 465 4.24 -26.29 -20.34
CA LEU A 465 3.45 -25.72 -21.43
C LEU A 465 2.99 -26.76 -22.47
N LYS A 466 3.76 -27.83 -22.68
CA LYS A 466 3.35 -28.98 -23.51
C LYS A 466 2.11 -29.73 -22.98
N THR A 467 1.67 -29.44 -21.75
CA THR A 467 0.44 -29.99 -21.14
C THR A 467 -0.73 -28.99 -21.14
N TRP A 468 -0.60 -27.87 -21.85
CA TRP A 468 -1.63 -26.84 -22.00
C TRP A 468 -2.20 -26.92 -23.41
N TYR A 469 -3.53 -26.85 -23.54
CA TYR A 469 -4.21 -26.98 -24.83
C TYR A 469 -3.70 -25.97 -25.86
N LEU A 470 -3.34 -24.76 -25.44
CA LEU A 470 -2.77 -23.71 -26.29
C LEU A 470 -1.53 -24.16 -27.08
N TYR A 471 -0.78 -25.15 -26.57
CA TYR A 471 0.43 -25.68 -27.22
C TYR A 471 0.30 -27.16 -27.62
N SER A 472 -0.49 -27.95 -26.89
CA SER A 472 -0.67 -29.38 -27.17
C SER A 472 -1.74 -29.65 -28.23
N GLY A 473 -2.75 -28.76 -28.34
CA GLY A 473 -3.96 -28.99 -29.12
C GLY A 473 -4.84 -30.13 -28.59
N ASN A 474 -4.49 -30.75 -27.45
CA ASN A 474 -5.19 -31.91 -26.92
C ASN A 474 -6.39 -31.48 -26.06
N ARG A 475 -7.59 -31.92 -26.45
CA ARG A 475 -8.84 -31.63 -25.73
C ARG A 475 -8.80 -32.09 -24.26
N GLU A 476 -8.13 -33.18 -23.93
CA GLU A 476 -8.04 -33.67 -22.54
C GLU A 476 -7.26 -32.71 -21.63
N ASP A 477 -6.30 -31.97 -22.18
CA ASP A 477 -5.58 -30.93 -21.44
C ASP A 477 -6.51 -29.76 -21.11
N ALA A 478 -7.33 -29.33 -22.07
CA ALA A 478 -8.34 -28.28 -21.86
C ALA A 478 -9.36 -28.68 -20.78
N LEU A 479 -9.82 -29.94 -20.80
CA LEU A 479 -10.73 -30.48 -19.78
C LEU A 479 -10.09 -30.47 -18.40
N ARG A 480 -8.82 -30.88 -18.28
CA ARG A 480 -8.08 -30.85 -17.02
C ARG A 480 -7.90 -29.43 -16.48
N GLN A 481 -7.60 -28.46 -17.34
CA GLN A 481 -7.52 -27.05 -16.94
C GLN A 481 -8.89 -26.54 -16.47
N ALA A 482 -9.96 -26.82 -17.22
CA ALA A 482 -11.33 -26.43 -16.84
C ALA A 482 -11.71 -26.99 -15.47
N GLN A 483 -11.46 -28.29 -15.23
CA GLN A 483 -11.77 -28.94 -13.96
C GLN A 483 -10.96 -28.35 -12.81
N THR A 484 -9.68 -28.04 -13.02
CA THR A 484 -8.82 -27.41 -12.01
C THR A 484 -9.38 -26.04 -11.60
N VAL A 485 -9.81 -25.23 -12.56
CA VAL A 485 -10.42 -23.93 -12.27
C VAL A 485 -11.75 -24.10 -11.55
N LEU A 486 -12.65 -24.96 -12.05
CA LEU A 486 -13.96 -25.19 -11.45
C LEU A 486 -13.85 -25.68 -10.00
N THR A 487 -13.03 -26.69 -9.75
CA THR A 487 -12.77 -27.21 -8.40
C THR A 487 -12.22 -26.12 -7.48
N GLY A 488 -11.23 -25.34 -7.93
CA GLY A 488 -10.66 -24.27 -7.12
C GLY A 488 -11.66 -23.17 -6.75
N LEU A 489 -12.50 -22.75 -7.70
CA LEU A 489 -13.54 -21.73 -7.46
C LEU A 489 -14.64 -22.24 -6.54
N GLN A 490 -15.10 -23.48 -6.71
CA GLN A 490 -16.14 -24.09 -5.87
C GLN A 490 -15.66 -24.32 -4.42
N GLN A 491 -14.47 -24.91 -4.24
CA GLN A 491 -13.90 -25.21 -2.92
C GLN A 491 -13.63 -23.95 -2.07
N THR A 492 -13.34 -22.81 -2.72
CA THR A 492 -13.08 -21.55 -2.01
C THR A 492 -14.27 -21.11 -1.14
N PHE A 493 -15.51 -21.43 -1.56
CA PHE A 493 -16.72 -21.15 -0.77
C PHE A 493 -17.00 -22.25 0.28
N GLU A 494 -16.57 -23.50 0.05
CA GLU A 494 -16.75 -24.62 1.00
C GLU A 494 -15.84 -24.51 2.23
N ILE A 495 -14.59 -24.06 2.06
CA ILE A 495 -13.63 -23.91 3.18
C ILE A 495 -14.08 -22.84 4.18
N GLY A 496 -14.77 -21.79 3.73
CA GLY A 496 -15.35 -20.77 4.62
C GLY A 496 -16.40 -21.36 5.57
N ASP A 497 -17.23 -22.28 5.07
CA ASP A 497 -18.32 -22.88 5.85
C ASP A 497 -17.81 -23.80 6.98
N HIS A 498 -16.74 -24.57 6.77
CA HIS A 498 -16.18 -25.44 7.80
C HIS A 498 -15.58 -24.71 9.01
N ALA A 499 -15.25 -23.42 8.86
CA ALA A 499 -14.79 -22.55 9.93
C ALA A 499 -15.92 -21.73 10.57
N GLY A 500 -17.19 -21.92 10.18
CA GLY A 500 -18.33 -21.17 10.70
C GLY A 500 -18.37 -19.70 10.25
N HIS A 501 -17.62 -19.35 9.19
CA HIS A 501 -17.46 -17.97 8.71
C HIS A 501 -17.57 -17.91 7.19
N ASN A 502 -18.60 -17.27 6.66
CA ASN A 502 -18.77 -16.98 5.23
C ASN A 502 -17.76 -15.91 4.72
N PHE A 503 -16.48 -16.07 5.05
CA PHE A 503 -15.39 -15.09 4.98
C PHE A 503 -15.30 -14.37 3.62
N MET A 504 -15.65 -15.05 2.53
CA MET A 504 -15.62 -14.51 1.16
C MET A 504 -16.80 -13.60 0.82
N CYS A 505 -17.90 -13.65 1.56
CA CYS A 505 -19.06 -12.76 1.38
C CYS A 505 -19.32 -11.87 2.60
N SER A 506 -18.55 -12.04 3.69
CA SER A 506 -18.84 -11.50 5.02
C SER A 506 -17.72 -10.61 5.59
N GLY A 507 -16.94 -9.89 4.78
CA GLY A 507 -15.88 -9.03 5.31
C GLY A 507 -15.11 -8.24 4.27
N LEU A 508 -14.32 -7.27 4.76
CA LEU A 508 -13.12 -6.79 4.06
C LEU A 508 -12.19 -8.00 3.87
N THR A 509 -12.23 -8.64 2.71
CA THR A 509 -11.62 -9.96 2.53
C THR A 509 -10.09 -9.91 2.59
N GLY A 510 -9.50 -11.09 2.80
CA GLY A 510 -8.05 -11.26 2.94
C GLY A 510 -7.28 -10.54 1.83
N TYR A 511 -6.18 -9.89 2.20
CA TYR A 511 -5.35 -9.08 1.30
C TYR A 511 -4.59 -9.87 0.23
N ARG A 512 -4.90 -11.16 0.01
CA ARG A 512 -4.18 -12.08 -0.88
C ARG A 512 -5.05 -12.60 -2.04
N GLN A 513 -6.17 -11.94 -2.38
CA GLN A 513 -7.13 -12.44 -3.37
C GLN A 513 -6.50 -12.73 -4.74
N ALA A 514 -5.87 -11.75 -5.39
CA ALA A 514 -5.26 -11.94 -6.71
C ALA A 514 -4.19 -13.03 -6.72
N GLN A 515 -3.45 -13.17 -5.61
CA GLN A 515 -2.46 -14.23 -5.44
C GLN A 515 -3.11 -15.62 -5.34
N GLN A 516 -4.17 -15.76 -4.53
CA GLN A 516 -4.87 -17.02 -4.29
C GLN A 516 -5.73 -17.46 -5.49
N LEU A 517 -6.27 -16.50 -6.25
CA LEU A 517 -7.19 -16.75 -7.37
C LEU A 517 -6.51 -16.66 -8.74
N GLY A 518 -5.22 -16.38 -8.82
CA GLY A 518 -4.48 -16.28 -10.09
C GLY A 518 -4.48 -17.56 -10.92
N PHE A 519 -4.81 -18.73 -10.34
CA PHE A 519 -5.02 -19.98 -11.09
C PHE A 519 -6.14 -19.85 -12.14
N ALA A 520 -7.06 -18.89 -11.99
CA ALA A 520 -8.15 -18.64 -12.93
C ALA A 520 -7.65 -18.25 -14.35
N ILE A 521 -6.39 -17.83 -14.53
CA ILE A 521 -5.77 -17.69 -15.88
C ILE A 521 -5.93 -18.96 -16.72
N ARG A 522 -5.90 -20.14 -16.09
CA ARG A 522 -6.04 -21.44 -16.78
C ARG A 522 -7.37 -21.58 -17.52
N ALA A 523 -8.38 -20.77 -17.19
CA ALA A 523 -9.63 -20.74 -17.94
C ALA A 523 -9.44 -20.23 -19.38
N GLU A 524 -8.44 -19.39 -19.67
CA GLU A 524 -8.09 -19.03 -21.05
C GLU A 524 -7.72 -20.27 -21.87
N ASP A 525 -6.86 -21.14 -21.31
CA ASP A 525 -6.42 -22.37 -21.98
C ASP A 525 -7.59 -23.32 -22.27
N ALA A 526 -8.47 -23.51 -21.29
CA ALA A 526 -9.67 -24.31 -21.47
C ALA A 526 -10.63 -23.72 -22.52
N LEU A 527 -10.92 -22.43 -22.44
CA LEU A 527 -11.85 -21.75 -23.35
C LEU A 527 -11.31 -21.62 -24.78
N ALA A 528 -9.98 -21.68 -24.96
CA ALA A 528 -9.34 -21.73 -26.27
C ALA A 528 -9.65 -23.02 -27.06
N CYS A 529 -10.06 -24.10 -26.39
CA CYS A 529 -10.49 -25.34 -27.04
C CYS A 529 -11.89 -25.17 -27.65
N PRO A 530 -12.07 -25.22 -28.98
CA PRO A 530 -13.39 -25.10 -29.59
C PRO A 530 -14.31 -26.26 -29.20
N ASP A 531 -13.73 -27.45 -29.01
CA ASP A 531 -14.44 -28.70 -28.70
C ASP A 531 -14.66 -28.94 -27.19
N LEU A 532 -14.44 -27.92 -26.35
CA LEU A 532 -14.76 -28.01 -24.93
C LEU A 532 -16.28 -28.28 -24.77
N PRO A 533 -16.70 -29.28 -23.96
CA PRO A 533 -18.11 -29.60 -23.78
C PRO A 533 -18.94 -28.36 -23.40
N ALA A 534 -20.12 -28.21 -24.01
CA ALA A 534 -20.96 -27.05 -23.83
C ALA A 534 -21.34 -26.82 -22.36
N ASP A 535 -21.61 -27.89 -21.61
CA ASP A 535 -21.91 -27.83 -20.18
C ASP A 535 -20.72 -27.34 -19.36
N THR A 536 -19.51 -27.85 -19.63
CA THR A 536 -18.27 -27.40 -18.98
C THR A 536 -17.97 -25.94 -19.30
N ARG A 537 -18.14 -25.52 -20.57
CA ARG A 537 -17.96 -24.12 -20.97
C ARG A 537 -18.96 -23.20 -20.26
N ARG A 538 -20.23 -23.61 -20.19
CA ARG A 538 -21.28 -22.85 -19.49
C ARG A 538 -20.93 -22.71 -18.01
N GLU A 539 -20.59 -23.80 -17.35
CA GLU A 539 -20.25 -23.81 -15.91
C GLU A 539 -19.00 -22.95 -15.63
N LEU A 540 -17.96 -23.06 -16.45
CA LEU A 540 -16.75 -22.26 -16.30
C LEU A 540 -17.06 -20.76 -16.43
N ARG A 541 -17.82 -20.37 -17.47
CA ARG A 541 -18.22 -18.97 -17.67
C ARG A 541 -19.13 -18.44 -16.56
N ARG A 542 -20.01 -19.28 -16.02
CA ARG A 542 -20.86 -18.95 -14.87
C ARG A 542 -20.03 -18.57 -13.65
N TRP A 543 -19.05 -19.40 -13.28
CA TRP A 543 -18.17 -19.12 -12.14
C TRP A 543 -17.28 -17.90 -12.38
N LEU A 544 -16.78 -17.70 -13.62
CA LEU A 544 -16.06 -16.48 -13.96
C LEU A 544 -16.95 -15.24 -13.74
N ALA A 545 -18.22 -15.29 -14.12
CA ALA A 545 -19.16 -14.18 -13.94
C ALA A 545 -19.51 -13.95 -12.46
N VAL A 546 -19.66 -15.01 -11.64
CA VAL A 546 -19.84 -14.90 -10.19
C VAL A 546 -18.70 -14.11 -9.56
N TYR A 547 -17.45 -14.51 -9.83
CA TYR A 547 -16.28 -13.85 -9.25
C TYR A 547 -16.02 -12.45 -9.81
N ALA A 548 -16.36 -12.20 -11.08
CA ALA A 548 -16.30 -10.85 -11.65
C ALA A 548 -17.30 -9.90 -10.97
N ASN A 549 -18.54 -10.35 -10.75
CA ASN A 549 -19.52 -9.56 -10.00
C ASN A 549 -19.06 -9.34 -8.54
N LEU A 550 -18.59 -10.38 -7.86
CA LEU A 550 -18.08 -10.31 -6.49
C LEU A 550 -16.90 -9.33 -6.34
N GLY A 551 -15.88 -9.43 -7.20
CA GLY A 551 -14.69 -8.57 -7.14
C GLY A 551 -14.98 -7.10 -7.45
N SER A 552 -16.11 -6.82 -8.12
CA SER A 552 -16.62 -5.47 -8.40
C SER A 552 -17.65 -4.98 -7.38
N GLU A 553 -17.98 -5.77 -6.34
CA GLU A 553 -19.02 -5.41 -5.37
C GLU A 553 -18.46 -4.46 -4.29
N PRO A 554 -19.04 -3.26 -4.11
CA PRO A 554 -18.60 -2.29 -3.11
C PRO A 554 -18.60 -2.82 -1.67
N ASP A 555 -19.47 -3.77 -1.31
CA ASP A 555 -19.46 -4.37 0.04
C ASP A 555 -18.33 -5.40 0.24
N PHE A 556 -17.70 -5.85 -0.85
CA PHE A 556 -16.54 -6.76 -0.85
C PHE A 556 -15.22 -5.99 -1.03
N ASN A 557 -15.19 -5.02 -1.95
CA ASN A 557 -14.05 -4.13 -2.20
C ASN A 557 -14.50 -2.65 -2.11
N PRO A 558 -14.60 -2.09 -0.89
CA PRO A 558 -15.24 -0.79 -0.62
C PRO A 558 -14.37 0.42 -0.98
N ARG A 559 -13.98 0.48 -2.24
CA ARG A 559 -13.28 1.64 -2.82
C ARG A 559 -14.22 2.86 -2.83
N GLY A 560 -13.71 4.02 -2.47
CA GLY A 560 -14.49 5.26 -2.36
C GLY A 560 -15.29 5.42 -1.05
N ALA A 561 -15.34 4.39 -0.19
CA ALA A 561 -16.11 4.46 1.06
C ALA A 561 -15.40 5.25 2.19
N GLY A 562 -14.14 5.65 1.99
CA GLY A 562 -13.30 6.27 3.02
C GLY A 562 -12.76 5.30 4.08
N VAL A 563 -12.81 3.99 3.82
CA VAL A 563 -12.26 2.94 4.71
C VAL A 563 -10.86 2.52 4.27
N HIS A 564 -10.01 2.15 5.22
CA HIS A 564 -8.68 1.62 4.90
C HIS A 564 -8.77 0.22 4.26
N LEU A 565 -8.07 0.04 3.14
CA LEU A 565 -8.13 -1.18 2.33
C LEU A 565 -6.97 -2.17 2.65
N GLY A 566 -6.27 -1.95 3.76
CA GLY A 566 -5.02 -2.65 4.12
C GLY A 566 -3.79 -1.86 3.64
N ASN A 567 -2.58 -2.27 4.05
CA ASN A 567 -1.34 -1.61 3.62
C ASN A 567 -1.29 -1.48 2.09
N ASN A 568 -0.53 -0.53 1.55
CA ASN A 568 -0.58 -0.18 0.13
C ASN A 568 -0.46 -1.39 -0.81
N ASN A 569 0.48 -2.30 -0.53
CA ASN A 569 0.66 -3.55 -1.28
C ASN A 569 -0.59 -4.48 -1.30
N MET A 570 -1.44 -4.42 -0.27
CA MET A 570 -2.65 -5.23 -0.13
C MET A 570 -3.75 -4.82 -1.10
N THR A 571 -3.82 -3.54 -1.45
CA THR A 571 -4.88 -3.00 -2.31
C THR A 571 -4.83 -3.56 -3.74
N TYR A 572 -3.64 -3.83 -4.26
CA TYR A 572 -3.44 -4.49 -5.55
C TYR A 572 -4.08 -5.87 -5.57
N ASN A 573 -3.79 -6.69 -4.56
CA ASN A 573 -4.36 -8.03 -4.47
C ASN A 573 -5.88 -8.01 -4.37
N ARG A 574 -6.46 -7.05 -3.65
CA ARG A 574 -7.91 -6.93 -3.51
C ARG A 574 -8.60 -6.52 -4.82
N THR A 575 -8.05 -5.53 -5.52
CA THR A 575 -8.71 -4.97 -6.70
C THR A 575 -8.37 -5.73 -7.98
N LEU A 576 -7.12 -6.11 -8.18
CA LEU A 576 -6.65 -6.74 -9.41
C LEU A 576 -7.02 -8.22 -9.53
N MET A 577 -7.63 -8.81 -8.49
CA MET A 577 -8.25 -10.14 -8.64
C MET A 577 -9.31 -10.15 -9.74
N LEU A 578 -10.01 -9.03 -9.95
CA LEU A 578 -11.06 -8.88 -10.96
C LEU A 578 -10.52 -9.08 -12.39
N THR A 579 -9.24 -8.75 -12.64
CA THR A 579 -8.59 -8.95 -13.94
C THR A 579 -8.73 -10.40 -14.42
N TYR A 580 -8.55 -11.37 -13.52
CA TYR A 580 -8.59 -12.80 -13.86
C TYR A 580 -9.97 -13.31 -14.30
N PHE A 581 -11.03 -12.54 -14.05
CA PHE A 581 -12.40 -12.95 -14.33
C PHE A 581 -13.04 -12.06 -15.39
N ALA A 582 -12.98 -10.74 -15.23
CA ALA A 582 -13.57 -9.79 -16.18
C ALA A 582 -12.92 -9.88 -17.57
N ALA A 583 -11.61 -10.10 -17.66
CA ALA A 583 -10.91 -10.18 -18.94
C ALA A 583 -11.32 -11.39 -19.79
N LEU A 584 -11.87 -12.44 -19.18
CA LEU A 584 -12.29 -13.69 -19.84
C LEU A 584 -13.78 -13.71 -20.22
N LEU A 585 -14.49 -12.58 -20.09
CA LEU A 585 -15.92 -12.46 -20.37
C LEU A 585 -16.21 -11.35 -21.41
N PRO A 586 -15.70 -11.48 -22.66
CA PRO A 586 -15.76 -10.45 -23.71
C PRO A 586 -17.18 -10.01 -24.09
N ASP A 587 -18.18 -10.84 -23.83
CA ASP A 587 -19.59 -10.63 -24.17
C ASP A 587 -20.47 -10.33 -22.95
N HIS A 588 -19.88 -10.18 -21.75
CA HIS A 588 -20.64 -9.80 -20.58
C HIS A 588 -20.96 -8.28 -20.64
N PRO A 589 -22.22 -7.85 -20.41
CA PRO A 589 -22.61 -6.43 -20.50
C PRO A 589 -21.79 -5.49 -19.64
N ARG A 590 -21.39 -5.92 -18.43
CA ARG A 590 -20.54 -5.14 -17.50
C ARG A 590 -19.05 -5.15 -17.81
N GLN A 591 -18.58 -5.86 -18.85
CA GLN A 591 -17.14 -6.04 -19.06
C GLN A 591 -16.41 -4.71 -19.28
N ALA A 592 -16.94 -3.84 -20.13
CA ALA A 592 -16.35 -2.53 -20.40
C ALA A 592 -16.21 -1.69 -19.11
N TYR A 593 -17.24 -1.71 -18.25
CA TYR A 593 -17.20 -1.06 -16.94
C TYR A 593 -16.09 -1.63 -16.05
N TRP A 594 -15.99 -2.96 -15.94
CA TRP A 594 -14.98 -3.62 -15.12
C TRP A 594 -13.55 -3.31 -15.60
N LEU A 595 -13.31 -3.35 -16.92
CA LEU A 595 -12.00 -3.08 -17.50
C LEU A 595 -11.61 -1.60 -17.37
N ASP A 596 -12.56 -0.67 -17.50
CA ASP A 596 -12.33 0.75 -17.28
C ASP A 596 -11.95 1.07 -15.82
N CYS A 597 -12.61 0.43 -14.86
CA CYS A 597 -12.25 0.57 -13.45
C CYS A 597 -10.89 -0.05 -13.11
N LEU A 598 -10.54 -1.19 -13.71
CA LEU A 598 -9.20 -1.79 -13.60
C LEU A 598 -8.12 -0.88 -14.18
N ARG A 599 -8.38 -0.30 -15.36
CA ARG A 599 -7.50 0.69 -16.01
C ARG A 599 -7.26 1.89 -15.09
N ARG A 600 -8.31 2.54 -14.60
CA ARG A 600 -8.20 3.70 -13.71
C ARG A 600 -7.50 3.39 -12.40
N PHE A 601 -7.76 2.22 -11.82
CA PHE A 601 -7.05 1.78 -10.61
C PHE A 601 -5.55 1.56 -10.89
N ALA A 602 -5.21 0.89 -12.00
CA ALA A 602 -3.82 0.67 -12.37
C ALA A 602 -3.08 1.98 -12.65
N GLU A 603 -3.68 2.90 -13.40
CA GLU A 603 -3.14 4.25 -13.63
C GLU A 603 -2.92 5.01 -12.31
N TYR A 604 -3.92 5.00 -11.42
CA TYR A 604 -3.81 5.60 -10.09
C TYR A 604 -2.66 5.01 -9.28
N LYS A 605 -2.51 3.68 -9.26
CA LYS A 605 -1.45 3.02 -8.50
C LYS A 605 -0.05 3.29 -9.07
N TYR A 606 0.12 3.26 -10.39
CA TYR A 606 1.37 3.71 -11.00
C TYR A 606 1.69 5.17 -10.66
N ALA A 607 0.66 6.02 -10.62
CA ALA A 607 0.81 7.43 -10.33
C ALA A 607 1.10 7.75 -8.85
N THR A 608 0.59 6.96 -7.89
CA THR A 608 0.72 7.27 -6.46
C THR A 608 1.78 6.47 -5.74
N GLU A 609 2.20 5.33 -6.28
CA GLU A 609 3.07 4.38 -5.55
C GLU A 609 4.41 4.09 -6.23
N PHE A 610 4.55 4.46 -7.51
CA PHE A 610 5.81 4.33 -8.24
C PHE A 610 6.38 5.72 -8.53
N ALA A 611 7.61 5.96 -8.07
CA ALA A 611 8.34 7.16 -8.43
C ALA A 611 8.79 7.09 -9.90
N TRP A 612 9.08 8.25 -10.49
CA TRP A 612 9.47 8.32 -11.89
C TRP A 612 10.77 7.58 -12.19
N ASP A 613 11.67 7.49 -11.21
CA ASP A 613 12.93 6.74 -11.26
C ASP A 613 12.74 5.24 -11.03
N GLY A 614 11.49 4.80 -10.86
CA GLY A 614 11.07 3.42 -10.77
C GLY A 614 10.98 2.88 -9.35
N ALA A 615 11.46 3.61 -8.33
CA ALA A 615 11.33 3.13 -6.96
C ALA A 615 9.85 3.02 -6.57
N ASP A 616 9.45 1.85 -6.10
CA ASP A 616 8.18 1.66 -5.41
C ASP A 616 8.30 2.20 -3.98
N LEU A 617 7.19 2.61 -3.37
CA LEU A 617 7.21 2.97 -1.96
C LEU A 617 7.74 1.80 -1.12
N GLU A 618 7.25 0.58 -1.34
CA GLU A 618 7.57 -0.60 -0.55
C GLU A 618 8.97 -1.17 -0.85
N CYS A 619 9.49 -1.96 0.09
CA CYS A 619 10.74 -2.69 -0.15
C CYS A 619 10.56 -3.79 -1.23
N PRO A 620 11.64 -4.24 -1.90
CA PRO A 620 11.53 -5.11 -3.07
C PRO A 620 10.65 -6.36 -2.93
N ALA A 621 10.74 -7.12 -1.83
CA ALA A 621 9.84 -8.25 -1.64
C ALA A 621 8.37 -7.84 -1.63
N TYR A 622 8.02 -6.75 -0.95
CA TYR A 622 6.63 -6.33 -0.80
C TYR A 622 6.03 -5.80 -2.10
N GLN A 623 6.81 -5.13 -2.95
CA GLN A 623 6.36 -4.75 -4.30
C GLN A 623 6.29 -5.94 -5.27
N LEU A 624 7.17 -6.93 -5.13
CA LEU A 624 7.21 -8.11 -6.01
C LEU A 624 6.18 -9.16 -5.63
N TYR A 625 5.83 -9.22 -4.35
CA TYR A 625 4.85 -10.16 -3.80
C TYR A 625 3.46 -9.99 -4.44
N ALA A 626 3.03 -8.76 -4.67
CA ALA A 626 1.74 -8.49 -5.32
C ALA A 626 1.74 -7.29 -6.26
N PRO A 627 2.14 -6.06 -5.86
CA PRO A 627 2.01 -4.87 -6.69
C PRO A 627 2.45 -5.05 -8.13
N LEU A 628 3.73 -5.30 -8.37
CA LEU A 628 4.27 -5.32 -9.74
C LEU A 628 3.72 -6.48 -10.57
N ARG A 629 3.64 -7.70 -10.01
CA ARG A 629 3.15 -8.88 -10.76
C ARG A 629 1.71 -8.72 -11.21
N GLN A 630 0.83 -8.30 -10.31
CA GLN A 630 -0.59 -8.14 -10.61
C GLN A 630 -0.83 -6.98 -11.58
N MET A 631 -0.02 -5.92 -11.46
CA MET A 631 -0.02 -4.79 -12.39
C MET A 631 0.42 -5.21 -13.81
N LEU A 632 1.50 -5.98 -13.95
CA LEU A 632 1.99 -6.48 -15.25
C LEU A 632 0.96 -7.40 -15.95
N VAL A 633 0.30 -8.27 -15.20
CA VAL A 633 -0.79 -9.12 -15.73
C VAL A 633 -1.96 -8.26 -16.21
N THR A 634 -2.37 -7.27 -15.41
CA THR A 634 -3.47 -6.37 -15.75
C THR A 634 -3.13 -5.50 -16.96
N GLN A 635 -1.91 -4.95 -17.03
CA GLN A 635 -1.40 -4.22 -18.19
C GLN A 635 -1.44 -5.09 -19.46
N THR A 636 -1.01 -6.35 -19.37
CA THR A 636 -1.05 -7.29 -20.49
C THR A 636 -2.49 -7.50 -20.98
N ALA A 637 -3.42 -7.78 -20.06
CA ALA A 637 -4.83 -8.01 -20.38
C ALA A 637 -5.49 -6.78 -21.01
N LEU A 638 -5.31 -5.60 -20.42
CA LEU A 638 -5.88 -4.35 -20.92
C LEU A 638 -5.37 -4.03 -22.34
N ARG A 639 -4.08 -4.24 -22.61
CA ARG A 639 -3.50 -4.00 -23.93
C ARG A 639 -4.05 -4.98 -24.96
N ASN A 640 -4.06 -6.27 -24.65
CA ASN A 640 -4.48 -7.31 -25.58
C ASN A 640 -5.99 -7.26 -25.88
N LEU A 641 -6.80 -6.75 -24.94
CA LEU A 641 -8.22 -6.46 -25.15
C LEU A 641 -8.48 -5.10 -25.82
N GLY A 642 -7.44 -4.32 -26.13
CA GLY A 642 -7.57 -3.01 -26.78
C GLY A 642 -8.13 -1.91 -25.89
N VAL A 643 -8.09 -2.08 -24.56
CA VAL A 643 -8.60 -1.10 -23.59
C VAL A 643 -7.60 0.01 -23.31
N ALA A 644 -6.36 -0.36 -22.97
CA ALA A 644 -5.29 0.59 -22.67
C ALA A 644 -3.90 -0.05 -22.78
N ASP A 645 -2.92 0.73 -23.23
CA ASP A 645 -1.51 0.34 -23.24
C ASP A 645 -0.75 1.09 -22.16
N LEU A 646 -0.69 0.50 -20.96
CA LEU A 646 -0.06 1.10 -19.79
C LEU A 646 1.48 1.00 -19.80
N ALA A 647 2.08 0.42 -20.84
CA ALA A 647 3.54 0.47 -21.05
C ALA A 647 4.00 1.88 -21.45
N LYS A 648 3.16 2.62 -22.20
CA LYS A 648 3.52 3.94 -22.77
C LYS A 648 3.90 4.99 -21.72
N PRO A 649 3.18 5.12 -20.59
CA PRO A 649 3.61 6.00 -19.52
C PRO A 649 5.00 5.64 -18.95
N GLY A 650 5.43 4.37 -19.02
CA GLY A 650 6.80 3.94 -18.68
C GLY A 650 7.07 3.66 -17.19
N ALA A 651 6.05 3.66 -16.33
CA ALA A 651 6.22 3.39 -14.89
C ALA A 651 6.75 1.97 -14.61
N ALA A 652 6.17 0.94 -15.26
CA ALA A 652 6.63 -0.44 -15.13
C ALA A 652 8.09 -0.60 -15.62
N ARG A 653 8.43 -0.01 -16.77
CA ARG A 653 9.79 0.03 -17.31
C ARG A 653 10.80 0.64 -16.34
N ALA A 654 10.47 1.80 -15.77
CA ALA A 654 11.32 2.45 -14.78
C ALA A 654 11.53 1.54 -13.56
N ASN A 655 10.46 0.92 -13.05
CA ASN A 655 10.54 0.01 -11.90
C ASN A 655 11.36 -1.26 -12.17
N LEU A 656 11.22 -1.88 -13.35
CA LEU A 656 12.02 -3.04 -13.75
C LEU A 656 13.52 -2.69 -13.87
N THR A 657 13.81 -1.44 -14.26
CA THR A 657 15.17 -0.89 -14.33
C THR A 657 15.73 -0.62 -12.93
N TYR A 658 14.92 -0.05 -12.04
CA TYR A 658 15.22 0.10 -10.62
C TYR A 658 15.58 -1.25 -9.99
N LEU A 659 14.72 -2.26 -10.11
CA LEU A 659 14.96 -3.61 -9.60
C LEU A 659 16.23 -4.25 -10.18
N ALA A 660 16.53 -4.04 -11.46
CA ALA A 660 17.74 -4.54 -12.09
C ALA A 660 19.01 -3.93 -11.47
N ASN A 661 18.99 -2.63 -11.19
CA ASN A 661 20.09 -1.93 -10.51
C ASN A 661 20.31 -2.41 -9.07
N LEU A 662 19.26 -2.87 -8.39
CA LEU A 662 19.37 -3.47 -7.05
C LEU A 662 19.91 -4.90 -7.05
N SER A 663 19.85 -5.62 -8.18
CA SER A 663 20.22 -7.03 -8.24
C SER A 663 21.72 -7.26 -8.04
N MET A 664 22.12 -8.33 -7.35
CA MET A 664 23.51 -8.69 -7.04
C MET A 664 23.83 -10.12 -7.49
N PRO A 665 25.05 -10.42 -7.98
CA PRO A 665 25.47 -11.79 -8.25
C PRO A 665 25.63 -12.58 -6.93
N GLU A 666 25.06 -13.78 -6.87
CA GLU A 666 24.93 -14.55 -5.64
C GLU A 666 25.60 -15.92 -5.73
N ALA A 667 26.72 -16.08 -5.02
CA ALA A 667 27.46 -17.33 -4.95
C ALA A 667 26.62 -18.48 -4.35
N ARG A 668 25.76 -18.16 -3.36
CA ARG A 668 24.81 -19.13 -2.76
C ARG A 668 23.76 -19.64 -3.77
N ALA A 669 23.57 -18.92 -4.88
CA ALA A 669 22.62 -19.24 -5.92
C ALA A 669 23.30 -19.62 -7.24
N GLU A 670 24.46 -20.27 -7.20
CA GLU A 670 25.20 -20.72 -8.40
C GLU A 670 25.56 -19.55 -9.35
N GLY A 671 25.84 -18.37 -8.78
CA GLY A 671 26.24 -17.17 -9.55
C GLY A 671 25.07 -16.41 -10.19
N ARG A 672 23.82 -16.85 -10.00
CA ARG A 672 22.63 -16.12 -10.44
C ARG A 672 22.47 -14.80 -9.71
N ARG A 673 21.69 -13.90 -10.29
CA ARG A 673 21.39 -12.61 -9.67
C ARG A 673 20.17 -12.69 -8.75
N ILE A 674 20.32 -12.19 -7.53
CA ILE A 674 19.22 -12.01 -6.58
C ILE A 674 18.93 -10.54 -6.38
N ILE A 675 17.74 -10.23 -5.86
CA ILE A 675 17.53 -8.97 -5.15
C ILE A 675 17.86 -9.23 -3.67
N PRO A 676 18.83 -8.51 -3.08
CA PRO A 676 19.23 -8.73 -1.70
C PRO A 676 18.12 -8.29 -0.73
N GLY A 677 18.03 -8.96 0.42
CA GLY A 677 17.03 -8.68 1.45
C GLY A 677 17.23 -7.30 2.10
N MET A 678 16.25 -6.41 1.92
CA MET A 678 16.22 -5.06 2.49
C MET A 678 14.82 -4.72 3.02
N GLY A 679 14.73 -3.99 4.12
CA GLY A 679 13.46 -3.84 4.83
C GLY A 679 12.90 -5.20 5.28
N ASN A 680 11.57 -5.32 5.29
CA ASN A 680 10.88 -6.57 5.59
C ASN A 680 11.00 -7.63 4.46
N SER A 681 12.14 -7.79 3.80
CA SER A 681 12.31 -8.60 2.58
C SER A 681 13.26 -9.77 2.79
N ALA A 682 13.01 -10.91 2.18
CA ALA A 682 13.99 -11.98 2.02
C ALA A 682 15.00 -11.69 0.89
N ASN A 683 16.05 -12.52 0.77
CA ASN A 683 16.84 -12.63 -0.47
C ASN A 683 16.00 -13.32 -1.55
N LEU A 684 15.87 -12.72 -2.73
CA LEU A 684 14.95 -13.19 -3.77
C LEU A 684 15.66 -13.51 -5.09
N LEU A 685 15.58 -14.77 -5.52
CA LEU A 685 15.65 -15.14 -6.94
C LEU A 685 14.31 -14.83 -7.59
N GLU A 686 14.33 -14.13 -8.71
CA GLU A 686 13.12 -13.56 -9.29
C GLU A 686 12.95 -13.77 -10.79
N SER A 687 11.70 -14.05 -11.18
CA SER A 687 11.29 -14.28 -12.56
C SER A 687 10.47 -13.12 -13.14
N VAL A 688 10.32 -12.02 -12.38
CA VAL A 688 9.48 -10.88 -12.78
C VAL A 688 9.83 -10.27 -14.14
N TRP A 689 11.12 -10.22 -14.51
CA TRP A 689 11.53 -9.75 -15.84
C TRP A 689 10.97 -10.63 -16.97
N GLY A 690 10.85 -11.94 -16.73
CA GLY A 690 10.23 -12.86 -17.69
C GLY A 690 8.72 -12.63 -17.82
N ILE A 691 8.04 -12.34 -16.71
CA ILE A 691 6.62 -11.97 -16.70
C ILE A 691 6.39 -10.64 -17.41
N ALA A 692 7.28 -9.66 -17.19
CA ALA A 692 7.18 -8.34 -17.78
C ALA A 692 7.35 -8.32 -19.31
N MET A 693 7.95 -9.37 -19.90
CA MET A 693 8.14 -9.44 -21.35
C MET A 693 6.82 -9.30 -22.12
N ALA A 694 5.75 -9.94 -21.66
CA ALA A 694 4.43 -9.79 -22.27
C ALA A 694 3.90 -8.37 -22.13
N ALA A 695 3.98 -7.76 -20.94
CA ALA A 695 3.49 -6.42 -20.68
C ALA A 695 4.22 -5.33 -21.50
N GLU A 696 5.48 -5.59 -21.84
CA GLU A 696 6.39 -4.67 -22.55
C GLU A 696 6.67 -5.10 -24.00
N SER A 697 5.96 -6.11 -24.52
CA SER A 697 6.24 -6.68 -25.87
C SER A 697 6.05 -5.71 -27.04
N GLY A 698 5.42 -4.55 -26.81
CA GLY A 698 5.36 -3.46 -27.80
C GLY A 698 6.71 -2.82 -28.13
N ASP A 699 7.73 -3.03 -27.28
CA ASP A 699 9.12 -2.62 -27.51
C ASP A 699 10.05 -3.84 -27.46
N PRO A 700 10.39 -4.43 -28.63
CA PRO A 700 11.25 -5.61 -28.70
C PRO A 700 12.67 -5.38 -28.17
N GLU A 701 13.16 -4.14 -28.13
CA GLU A 701 14.49 -3.86 -27.60
C GLU A 701 14.49 -4.01 -26.08
N PHE A 702 13.54 -3.35 -25.42
CA PHE A 702 13.38 -3.44 -23.98
C PHE A 702 12.96 -4.84 -23.54
N ALA A 703 12.02 -5.48 -24.24
CA ALA A 703 11.65 -6.87 -23.97
C ALA A 703 12.84 -7.83 -24.15
N GLY A 704 13.71 -7.59 -25.13
CA GLY A 704 14.97 -8.32 -25.30
C GLY A 704 15.94 -8.13 -24.13
N TRP A 705 16.01 -6.92 -23.57
CA TRP A 705 16.77 -6.66 -22.34
C TRP A 705 16.18 -7.36 -21.12
N LEU A 706 14.85 -7.34 -20.96
CA LEU A 706 14.15 -8.12 -19.93
C LEU A 706 14.46 -9.63 -20.05
N ARG A 707 14.54 -10.16 -21.27
CA ARG A 707 14.97 -11.56 -21.49
C ARG A 707 16.38 -11.81 -20.98
N ALA A 708 17.31 -10.90 -21.26
CA ALA A 708 18.69 -11.01 -20.78
C ALA A 708 18.75 -10.96 -19.24
N MET A 709 18.04 -10.02 -18.62
CA MET A 709 17.94 -9.92 -17.16
C MET A 709 17.30 -11.16 -16.52
N HIS A 710 16.23 -11.68 -17.12
CA HIS A 710 15.61 -12.93 -16.67
C HIS A 710 16.60 -14.10 -16.70
N GLY A 711 17.40 -14.20 -17.78
CA GLY A 711 18.45 -15.22 -17.89
C GLY A 711 19.51 -15.14 -16.79
N LEU A 712 19.86 -13.92 -16.33
CA LEU A 712 20.80 -13.71 -15.24
C LEU A 712 20.22 -14.02 -13.85
N ALA A 713 18.91 -13.81 -13.66
CA ALA A 713 18.28 -13.90 -12.33
C ALA A 713 17.54 -15.22 -12.05
N ARG A 714 17.19 -16.00 -13.08
CA ARG A 714 16.21 -17.10 -13.02
C ARG A 714 16.39 -18.07 -11.83
N GLY A 715 15.37 -18.15 -10.97
CA GLY A 715 15.21 -19.24 -9.99
C GLY A 715 14.94 -20.60 -10.65
N ARG A 716 15.30 -21.73 -9.99
CA ARG A 716 14.92 -23.07 -10.49
C ARG A 716 13.42 -23.23 -10.26
N ILE A 717 12.61 -23.14 -11.33
CA ILE A 717 11.13 -23.24 -11.25
C ILE A 717 10.68 -24.66 -10.84
N THR A 718 11.54 -25.68 -10.95
CA THR A 718 11.13 -27.09 -10.94
C THR A 718 11.71 -27.98 -9.83
N GLU A 719 12.48 -27.47 -8.86
CA GLU A 719 13.05 -28.32 -7.80
C GLU A 719 12.77 -27.78 -6.38
N ASN A 720 11.74 -28.37 -5.76
CA ASN A 720 11.62 -28.60 -4.31
C ASN A 720 11.51 -27.40 -3.34
N GLN A 721 10.53 -26.49 -3.53
CA GLN A 721 10.00 -25.72 -2.39
C GLN A 721 8.47 -25.78 -2.35
N PRO A 722 7.89 -26.77 -1.64
CA PRO A 722 6.55 -26.63 -1.12
C PRO A 722 6.59 -25.68 0.08
N GLN A 723 5.75 -24.64 0.06
CA GLN A 723 5.36 -23.76 1.17
C GLN A 723 6.15 -22.46 1.41
N ALA A 724 5.67 -21.39 0.79
CA ALA A 724 5.35 -20.14 1.50
C ALA A 724 4.20 -19.42 0.77
N GLY A 725 3.00 -20.01 0.80
CA GLY A 725 1.72 -19.34 0.57
C GLY A 725 1.56 -18.57 -0.75
N GLY A 726 1.26 -19.30 -1.84
CA GLY A 726 0.50 -18.81 -2.99
C GLY A 726 1.32 -18.27 -4.17
N GLY A 727 1.25 -18.96 -5.32
CA GLY A 727 1.24 -18.23 -6.60
C GLY A 727 2.08 -18.74 -7.77
N GLU A 728 2.88 -19.80 -7.63
CA GLU A 728 3.68 -20.29 -8.78
C GLU A 728 2.98 -21.40 -9.60
N TRP A 729 1.66 -21.55 -9.42
CA TRP A 729 0.77 -22.36 -10.27
C TRP A 729 -0.23 -21.51 -11.12
N ASN A 730 0.01 -20.20 -11.24
CA ASN A 730 -0.92 -19.17 -11.75
C ASN A 730 -0.77 -18.81 -13.25
N GLY A 731 -0.21 -19.69 -14.09
CA GLY A 731 -0.10 -19.41 -15.54
C GLY A 731 0.94 -18.36 -15.94
N PHE A 732 1.80 -17.88 -15.02
CA PHE A 732 2.88 -16.93 -15.32
C PHE A 732 3.89 -17.37 -16.40
N PRO A 733 4.16 -18.68 -16.63
CA PRO A 733 4.94 -19.11 -17.79
C PRO A 733 4.38 -18.59 -19.13
N LEU A 734 3.08 -18.32 -19.23
CA LEU A 734 2.45 -17.76 -20.42
C LEU A 734 2.88 -16.33 -20.76
N PHE A 735 3.62 -15.63 -19.90
CA PHE A 735 4.04 -14.24 -20.15
C PHE A 735 5.49 -14.12 -20.63
N TYR A 736 6.28 -15.18 -20.53
CA TYR A 736 7.63 -15.22 -21.10
C TYR A 736 7.55 -15.31 -22.63
N ARG A 737 8.42 -14.58 -23.34
CA ARG A 737 8.40 -14.48 -24.82
C ARG A 737 9.73 -14.92 -25.43
N PRO A 738 10.01 -16.24 -25.53
CA PRO A 738 11.30 -16.76 -26.02
C PRO A 738 11.60 -16.43 -27.49
N ALA A 739 10.58 -16.08 -28.28
CA ALA A 739 10.76 -15.64 -29.66
C ALA A 739 11.46 -14.26 -29.78
N ILE A 740 11.42 -13.42 -28.75
CA ILE A 740 12.11 -12.12 -28.72
C ILE A 740 13.58 -12.35 -28.36
N PRO A 741 14.57 -12.02 -29.22
CA PRO A 741 15.99 -12.25 -28.92
C PRO A 741 16.47 -11.51 -27.66
N ALA A 742 17.36 -12.13 -26.89
CA ALA A 742 17.95 -11.48 -25.71
C ALA A 742 18.89 -10.34 -26.13
N ARG A 743 18.83 -9.21 -25.43
CA ARG A 743 19.65 -8.01 -25.67
C ARG A 743 20.32 -7.54 -24.37
N PRO A 744 21.49 -8.07 -24.01
CA PRO A 744 22.17 -7.69 -22.78
C PRO A 744 22.63 -6.23 -22.84
N VAL A 745 22.37 -5.47 -21.78
CA VAL A 745 22.90 -4.12 -21.56
C VAL A 745 23.57 -4.11 -20.20
N ALA A 746 24.82 -3.66 -20.14
CA ALA A 746 25.59 -3.64 -18.90
C ALA A 746 25.09 -2.53 -17.97
N LEU A 747 24.80 -2.89 -16.73
CA LEU A 747 24.46 -1.92 -15.68
C LEU A 747 25.71 -1.21 -15.19
N GLN A 748 25.57 0.08 -14.87
CA GLN A 748 26.63 0.96 -14.34
C GLN A 748 26.20 1.54 -13.00
N THR A 749 27.07 2.35 -12.38
CA THR A 749 26.65 3.15 -11.22
C THR A 749 25.44 4.01 -11.58
N ALA A 750 24.38 3.92 -10.77
CA ALA A 750 23.12 4.64 -10.99
C ALA A 750 22.71 5.42 -9.73
N PHE A 751 22.37 6.69 -9.91
CA PHE A 751 21.66 7.48 -8.91
C PHE A 751 20.16 7.31 -9.12
N ILE A 752 19.47 6.88 -8.07
CA ILE A 752 18.03 6.63 -8.04
C ILE A 752 17.49 7.55 -6.93
N PRO A 753 17.07 8.79 -7.24
CA PRO A 753 16.72 9.81 -6.23
C PRO A 753 15.84 9.35 -5.08
N THR A 754 14.88 8.46 -5.33
CA THR A 754 13.93 7.94 -4.34
C THR A 754 14.51 6.77 -3.52
N TYR A 755 15.62 6.15 -3.93
CA TYR A 755 16.27 5.04 -3.20
C TYR A 755 17.65 5.41 -2.62
N GLY A 756 18.51 6.06 -3.41
CA GLY A 756 19.92 6.27 -3.12
C GLY A 756 20.80 5.96 -4.35
N VAL A 757 21.93 5.27 -4.15
CA VAL A 757 22.89 4.95 -5.23
C VAL A 757 23.17 3.46 -5.29
N ALA A 758 23.20 2.90 -6.50
CA ALA A 758 23.73 1.57 -6.76
C ALA A 758 25.09 1.71 -7.45
N PHE A 759 26.19 1.61 -6.70
CA PHE A 759 27.55 1.62 -7.24
C PHE A 759 27.87 0.28 -7.89
N ARG A 760 28.53 0.31 -9.05
CA ARG A 760 28.86 -0.91 -9.80
C ARG A 760 30.05 -0.77 -10.73
N ALA A 761 30.87 -1.81 -10.80
CA ALA A 761 31.82 -2.02 -11.90
C ALA A 761 31.82 -3.48 -12.36
N HIS A 762 32.12 -3.68 -13.64
CA HIS A 762 32.25 -5.00 -14.27
C HIS A 762 30.99 -5.86 -14.19
N PHE A 763 29.82 -5.26 -14.41
CA PHE A 763 28.56 -5.99 -14.43
C PHE A 763 28.60 -7.24 -15.32
N GLY A 764 28.13 -8.36 -14.79
CA GLY A 764 28.10 -9.65 -15.48
C GLY A 764 29.40 -10.47 -15.36
N SER A 765 30.45 -9.91 -14.78
CA SER A 765 31.62 -10.68 -14.35
C SER A 765 31.31 -11.46 -13.06
N PRO A 766 31.84 -12.69 -12.88
CA PRO A 766 31.82 -13.38 -11.59
C PRO A 766 32.50 -12.60 -10.46
N LEU A 767 33.37 -11.64 -10.79
CA LEU A 767 34.09 -10.79 -9.84
C LEU A 767 33.53 -9.36 -9.79
N GLU A 768 32.30 -9.13 -10.28
CA GLU A 768 31.61 -7.84 -10.18
C GLU A 768 31.68 -7.28 -8.75
N THR A 769 32.02 -6.00 -8.62
CA THR A 769 31.98 -5.27 -7.35
C THR A 769 30.81 -4.31 -7.39
N ALA A 770 29.92 -4.41 -6.40
CA ALA A 770 28.74 -3.58 -6.32
C ALA A 770 28.38 -3.26 -4.86
N MET A 771 27.97 -2.01 -4.63
CA MET A 771 27.47 -1.53 -3.35
C MET A 771 26.14 -0.81 -3.54
N LEU A 772 25.11 -1.20 -2.78
CA LEU A 772 23.92 -0.37 -2.64
C LEU A 772 24.11 0.59 -1.47
N LEU A 773 23.79 1.86 -1.65
CA LEU A 773 23.72 2.88 -0.61
C LEU A 773 22.27 3.38 -0.55
N ARG A 774 21.55 3.05 0.53
CA ARG A 774 20.17 3.50 0.72
C ARG A 774 20.14 4.89 1.35
N ALA A 775 19.63 5.87 0.63
CA ALA A 775 19.53 7.27 1.09
C ALA A 775 18.45 8.00 0.29
N GLY A 776 17.24 7.47 0.32
CA GLY A 776 16.12 7.96 -0.47
C GLY A 776 14.82 7.98 0.30
N ALA A 777 13.78 8.36 -0.42
CA ALA A 777 12.47 8.71 0.12
C ALA A 777 11.41 7.61 0.01
N ASN A 778 11.82 6.36 -0.21
CA ASN A 778 10.93 5.20 -0.15
C ASN A 778 10.61 4.81 1.31
N TRP A 779 9.40 4.30 1.52
CA TRP A 779 8.75 4.18 2.82
C TRP A 779 7.72 3.05 2.80
N GLY A 780 7.30 2.51 3.94
CA GLY A 780 6.43 1.34 3.94
C GLY A 780 7.01 0.26 4.82
N HIS A 781 7.19 -0.92 4.24
CA HIS A 781 7.85 -2.08 4.84
C HIS A 781 9.40 -1.94 4.90
N TRP A 782 9.93 -0.72 4.91
CA TRP A 782 11.38 -0.43 5.04
C TRP A 782 11.82 -0.33 6.50
N ASP A 783 12.99 -0.90 6.79
CA ASP A 783 13.59 -0.87 8.13
C ASP A 783 14.09 0.53 8.53
N THR A 784 14.54 0.66 9.77
CA THR A 784 15.35 1.81 10.21
C THR A 784 16.77 1.66 9.68
N ASP A 785 16.94 1.68 8.36
CA ASP A 785 18.19 1.37 7.67
C ASP A 785 18.68 2.53 6.79
N ALA A 786 18.31 3.77 7.14
CA ALA A 786 18.82 4.92 6.42
C ALA A 786 20.36 4.94 6.43
N LEU A 787 20.94 5.26 5.27
CA LEU A 787 22.39 5.26 4.99
C LEU A 787 23.05 3.88 5.13
N ASN A 788 22.26 2.80 5.18
CA ASN A 788 22.76 1.42 5.11
C ASN A 788 23.45 1.14 3.78
N VAL A 789 24.42 0.23 3.82
CA VAL A 789 25.08 -0.30 2.63
C VAL A 789 24.92 -1.81 2.50
N VAL A 790 24.87 -2.33 1.28
CA VAL A 790 24.94 -3.77 0.98
C VAL A 790 26.07 -3.99 -0.01
N LEU A 791 27.00 -4.89 0.29
CA LEU A 791 28.26 -5.03 -0.46
C LEU A 791 28.49 -6.46 -0.98
N TYR A 792 28.76 -6.55 -2.27
CA TYR A 792 29.20 -7.75 -2.97
C TYR A 792 30.47 -7.42 -3.77
N GLY A 793 31.38 -8.38 -3.85
CA GLY A 793 32.64 -8.19 -4.56
C GLY A 793 33.48 -9.44 -4.58
N LYS A 794 34.37 -9.55 -5.56
CA LYS A 794 35.33 -10.66 -5.69
C LYS A 794 34.65 -12.05 -5.62
N GLY A 795 33.44 -12.15 -6.18
CA GLY A 795 32.67 -13.40 -6.24
C GLY A 795 31.97 -13.81 -4.94
N ALA A 796 31.91 -12.94 -3.93
CA ALA A 796 31.30 -13.27 -2.64
C ALA A 796 30.25 -12.22 -2.18
N PRO A 797 29.18 -12.68 -1.49
CA PRO A 797 28.38 -11.83 -0.60
C PRO A 797 29.21 -11.41 0.62
N LEU A 798 29.80 -10.22 0.57
CA LEU A 798 30.71 -9.74 1.61
C LEU A 798 29.96 -9.19 2.82
N SER A 799 29.00 -8.31 2.57
CA SER A 799 28.07 -7.80 3.58
C SER A 799 26.67 -7.78 2.99
N PRO A 800 26.00 -8.95 2.95
CA PRO A 800 24.70 -9.08 2.31
C PRO A 800 23.61 -8.45 3.16
N GLY A 801 22.49 -8.15 2.51
CA GLY A 801 21.26 -7.76 3.19
C GLY A 801 20.84 -8.76 4.27
N THR A 802 20.32 -8.26 5.39
CA THR A 802 19.84 -9.09 6.50
C THR A 802 18.43 -9.58 6.28
N GLY A 803 17.63 -8.87 5.50
CA GLY A 803 16.29 -9.29 5.15
C GLY A 803 15.39 -9.63 6.33
N TYR A 804 15.05 -8.61 7.12
CA TYR A 804 14.22 -8.73 8.30
C TYR A 804 12.79 -9.17 7.90
N GLN A 805 12.08 -9.96 8.71
CA GLN A 805 10.62 -10.16 8.53
C GLN A 805 9.98 -10.33 9.90
N TYR A 806 9.42 -9.25 10.44
CA TYR A 806 8.59 -9.21 11.65
C TYR A 806 9.12 -10.01 12.87
N LEU A 807 10.22 -9.54 13.46
CA LEU A 807 10.56 -9.71 14.89
C LEU A 807 11.05 -11.09 15.40
N ALA A 808 11.59 -11.98 14.54
CA ALA A 808 12.09 -13.28 14.99
C ALA A 808 13.60 -13.34 15.36
N ASN A 809 14.23 -12.22 15.74
CA ASN A 809 15.68 -12.12 15.96
C ASN A 809 16.03 -11.71 17.42
N PRO A 810 17.26 -12.01 17.91
CA PRO A 810 17.59 -11.92 19.33
C PRO A 810 17.82 -10.50 19.87
N ALA A 811 17.90 -9.46 19.04
CA ALA A 811 18.02 -8.08 19.53
C ALA A 811 16.66 -7.53 19.99
N PRO A 812 16.63 -6.71 21.06
CA PRO A 812 15.42 -6.01 21.46
C PRO A 812 14.89 -5.13 20.33
N THR A 813 13.56 -5.05 20.21
CA THR A 813 12.86 -4.34 19.12
C THR A 813 13.27 -2.87 18.95
N ARG A 814 13.76 -2.22 20.02
CA ARG A 814 14.21 -0.82 20.01
C ARG A 814 15.66 -0.62 19.51
N ASP A 815 16.45 -1.69 19.39
CA ASP A 815 17.83 -1.67 18.87
C ASP A 815 17.93 -2.33 17.48
N ASN A 816 16.82 -2.41 16.73
CA ASN A 816 16.78 -3.09 15.42
C ASN A 816 17.75 -2.51 14.37
N GLY A 817 18.20 -1.26 14.54
CA GLY A 817 19.19 -0.63 13.66
C GLY A 817 20.54 -1.37 13.60
N ILE A 818 20.81 -2.22 14.58
CA ILE A 818 22.03 -3.05 14.69
C ILE A 818 22.27 -3.96 13.48
N TYR A 819 21.19 -4.41 12.81
CA TYR A 819 21.24 -5.37 11.71
C TYR A 819 21.68 -4.76 10.36
N HIS A 820 22.12 -3.50 10.37
CA HIS A 820 22.44 -2.75 9.16
C HIS A 820 23.85 -2.15 9.25
N ASN A 821 24.49 -1.98 8.10
CA ASN A 821 25.80 -1.36 7.97
C ASN A 821 25.67 0.15 8.10
N ARG A 822 25.53 0.67 9.33
CA ARG A 822 25.17 2.06 9.60
C ARG A 822 25.84 2.61 10.86
N VAL A 823 25.63 3.89 11.13
CA VAL A 823 26.00 4.50 12.41
C VAL A 823 24.75 4.75 13.26
N LYS A 824 24.80 4.33 14.52
CA LYS A 824 23.82 4.70 15.56
C LYS A 824 24.33 5.90 16.35
N VAL A 825 23.48 6.86 16.65
CA VAL A 825 23.85 8.14 17.31
C VAL A 825 23.07 8.37 18.60
N GLY A 826 23.70 9.04 19.57
CA GLY A 826 23.11 9.42 20.86
C GLY A 826 22.96 8.26 21.84
N ARG A 827 22.04 7.33 21.56
CA ARG A 827 21.75 6.14 22.38
C ARG A 827 21.40 4.94 21.49
N ARG A 828 21.75 3.73 21.93
CA ARG A 828 21.53 2.48 21.15
C ARG A 828 20.06 2.13 21.00
N ASP A 829 19.27 2.34 22.04
CA ASP A 829 17.84 2.12 22.05
C ASP A 829 17.04 3.35 21.60
N LEU A 830 17.67 4.31 20.90
CA LEU A 830 16.98 5.48 20.33
C LEU A 830 15.89 4.96 19.38
N PRO A 831 14.59 5.16 19.68
CA PRO A 831 13.53 4.73 18.79
C PRO A 831 13.64 5.53 17.51
N GLU A 832 14.02 4.85 16.43
CA GLU A 832 13.90 5.39 15.09
C GLU A 832 12.63 4.83 14.47
N VAL A 833 11.95 5.67 13.71
CA VAL A 833 10.62 5.33 13.21
C VAL A 833 10.77 4.50 11.95
N PHE A 834 10.06 3.39 11.91
CA PHE A 834 10.00 2.49 10.77
C PHE A 834 9.48 3.24 9.54
N GLY A 835 10.19 3.16 8.41
CA GLY A 835 9.79 3.87 7.18
C GLY A 835 9.91 5.39 7.20
N ARG A 836 10.69 6.01 8.11
CA ARG A 836 10.93 7.47 8.09
C ARG A 836 11.79 7.88 6.89
N VAL A 837 11.48 9.05 6.30
CA VAL A 837 11.81 9.44 4.92
C VAL A 837 12.79 10.63 4.85
N ASP A 838 13.71 10.75 5.80
CA ASP A 838 14.58 11.95 5.95
C ASP A 838 16.01 11.72 5.41
N GLY A 839 16.20 10.72 4.56
CA GLY A 839 17.44 10.44 3.85
C GLY A 839 17.41 10.97 2.42
N SER A 840 18.50 11.60 1.98
CA SER A 840 18.68 12.00 0.57
C SER A 840 20.14 11.94 0.14
N ILE A 841 20.39 11.93 -1.16
CA ILE A 841 21.73 12.18 -1.72
C ILE A 841 21.91 13.69 -1.86
N ALA A 842 22.80 14.27 -1.06
CA ALA A 842 23.05 15.72 -1.04
C ALA A 842 23.99 16.18 -2.15
N ASP A 843 24.90 15.33 -2.63
CA ASP A 843 25.71 15.54 -3.83
C ASP A 843 26.23 14.20 -4.37
N TYR A 844 26.56 14.15 -5.66
CA TYR A 844 27.14 12.99 -6.32
C TYR A 844 27.94 13.39 -7.57
N GLY A 845 28.75 12.47 -8.07
CA GLY A 845 29.50 12.66 -9.30
C GLY A 845 30.14 11.36 -9.78
N PHE A 846 29.74 10.89 -10.96
CA PHE A 846 30.16 9.60 -11.50
C PHE A 846 31.10 9.79 -12.67
N GLY A 847 32.12 8.92 -12.76
CA GLY A 847 33.18 9.00 -13.76
C GLY A 847 33.78 7.62 -14.04
N PRO A 848 34.47 7.39 -15.17
CA PRO A 848 35.02 6.09 -15.52
C PRO A 848 35.94 5.44 -14.47
N ALA A 849 36.73 6.24 -13.75
CA ALA A 849 37.70 5.77 -12.76
C ALA A 849 37.24 5.94 -11.31
N ALA A 850 36.33 6.89 -11.02
CA ALA A 850 35.83 7.11 -9.67
C ALA A 850 34.38 7.61 -9.66
N ASP A 851 33.58 7.05 -8.77
CA ASP A 851 32.19 7.47 -8.52
C ASP A 851 32.02 7.96 -7.08
N TYR A 852 31.28 9.04 -6.88
CA TYR A 852 31.06 9.63 -5.56
C TYR A 852 29.58 9.85 -5.28
N ALA A 853 29.18 9.65 -4.03
CA ALA A 853 27.95 10.21 -3.47
C ALA A 853 28.11 10.55 -2.00
N VAL A 854 27.37 11.55 -1.53
CA VAL A 854 27.16 11.79 -0.09
C VAL A 854 25.68 11.69 0.24
N ALA A 855 25.37 10.74 1.09
CA ALA A 855 24.05 10.59 1.69
C ALA A 855 23.97 11.44 2.96
N ASP A 856 22.85 12.12 3.16
CA ASP A 856 22.55 12.96 4.33
C ASP A 856 21.29 12.44 5.02
N ARG A 857 21.33 12.37 6.35
CA ARG A 857 20.18 12.09 7.19
C ARG A 857 20.03 13.16 8.25
N TYR A 858 18.84 13.76 8.31
CA TYR A 858 18.49 14.72 9.34
C TYR A 858 17.95 14.07 10.62
N TYR A 859 18.41 14.53 11.77
CA TYR A 859 17.87 14.18 13.09
C TYR A 859 17.37 15.44 13.81
N PRO A 860 16.05 15.55 14.04
CA PRO A 860 15.47 16.67 14.74
C PRO A 860 15.79 16.63 16.24
N PRO A 861 15.78 17.79 16.93
CA PRO A 861 16.19 17.88 18.34
C PRO A 861 15.27 17.07 19.26
N GLU A 862 13.99 16.90 18.91
CA GLU A 862 12.98 16.22 19.73
C GLU A 862 13.21 14.71 19.86
N LEU A 863 14.08 14.11 19.02
CA LEU A 863 14.50 12.72 19.20
C LEU A 863 15.51 12.55 20.35
N PHE A 864 16.16 13.61 20.78
CA PHE A 864 17.22 13.54 21.79
C PHE A 864 16.75 14.10 23.13
N THR A 865 17.17 13.45 24.21
CA THR A 865 16.96 13.93 25.59
C THR A 865 18.19 14.62 26.16
N ASP A 866 19.21 14.89 25.34
CA ASP A 866 20.52 15.39 25.76
C ASP A 866 20.66 16.92 25.68
N GLY A 867 19.68 17.63 25.10
CA GLY A 867 19.69 19.08 24.95
C GLY A 867 20.70 19.62 23.93
N GLN A 868 21.35 18.77 23.13
CA GLN A 868 22.40 19.19 22.18
C GLN A 868 21.84 19.60 20.79
N GLY A 869 20.54 19.88 20.68
CA GLY A 869 19.91 20.39 19.45
C GLY A 869 19.77 19.36 18.32
N GLU A 870 19.54 19.85 17.10
CA GLU A 870 19.44 19.03 15.89
C GLU A 870 20.80 18.57 15.38
N MET A 871 20.85 17.54 14.54
CA MET A 871 22.08 17.13 13.87
C MET A 871 21.83 16.50 12.50
N HIS A 872 22.89 16.41 11.70
CA HIS A 872 22.93 15.60 10.49
C HIS A 872 23.90 14.44 10.67
N TRP A 873 23.62 13.30 10.03
CA TRP A 873 24.60 12.26 9.76
C TRP A 873 24.83 12.21 8.26
N ARG A 874 26.07 12.41 7.84
CA ARG A 874 26.48 12.32 6.44
C ARG A 874 27.41 11.15 6.23
N ARG A 875 27.16 10.42 5.15
CA ARG A 875 27.99 9.30 4.70
C ARG A 875 28.50 9.59 3.29
N HIS A 876 29.77 9.93 3.21
CA HIS A 876 30.51 10.05 1.96
C HIS A 876 30.95 8.66 1.49
N VAL A 877 30.76 8.37 0.20
CA VAL A 877 31.24 7.15 -0.45
C VAL A 877 31.91 7.53 -1.75
N LEU A 878 33.22 7.26 -1.87
CA LEU A 878 33.97 7.34 -3.12
C LEU A 878 34.37 5.93 -3.56
N TYR A 879 33.84 5.47 -4.69
CA TYR A 879 34.15 4.19 -5.29
C TYR A 879 35.27 4.33 -6.33
N LEU A 880 36.42 3.74 -6.06
CA LEU A 880 37.57 3.67 -6.94
C LEU A 880 37.48 2.41 -7.81
N LYS A 881 37.48 2.59 -9.12
CA LYS A 881 37.27 1.51 -10.10
C LYS A 881 38.58 1.08 -10.75
N SER A 882 38.80 -0.22 -10.87
CA SER A 882 39.82 -0.73 -11.77
C SER A 882 39.25 -0.86 -13.18
N ALA A 883 40.13 -0.89 -14.18
CA ALA A 883 39.74 -1.30 -15.53
C ALA A 883 39.47 -2.82 -15.61
N ARG A 884 39.92 -3.58 -14.60
CA ARG A 884 39.86 -5.05 -14.57
C ARG A 884 39.00 -5.54 -13.41
N PRO A 885 38.20 -6.60 -13.61
CA PRO A 885 37.35 -7.14 -12.55
C PRO A 885 38.16 -7.69 -11.35
N GLU A 886 39.32 -8.29 -11.60
CA GLU A 886 40.22 -8.78 -10.56
C GLU A 886 41.06 -7.66 -9.90
N GLY A 887 41.07 -6.45 -10.47
CA GLY A 887 41.88 -5.33 -10.00
C GLY A 887 41.39 -4.69 -8.69
N ALA A 888 42.00 -3.56 -8.34
CA ALA A 888 41.79 -2.87 -7.06
C ALA A 888 40.49 -2.04 -7.05
N ASN A 889 39.35 -2.72 -7.10
CA ASN A 889 38.02 -2.12 -6.94
C ASN A 889 37.70 -1.94 -5.45
N GLY A 890 37.60 -0.72 -4.96
CA GLY A 890 37.41 -0.44 -3.53
C GLY A 890 36.74 0.89 -3.25
N PHE A 891 36.30 1.08 -2.01
CA PHE A 891 35.58 2.28 -1.58
C PHE A 891 36.38 3.01 -0.51
N VAL A 892 36.26 4.33 -0.48
CA VAL A 892 36.68 5.17 0.64
C VAL A 892 35.44 5.84 1.20
N MET A 893 35.23 5.69 2.50
CA MET A 893 34.03 6.14 3.18
C MET A 893 34.36 7.07 4.35
N ARG A 894 33.53 8.08 4.54
CA ARG A 894 33.60 8.97 5.69
C ARG A 894 32.21 9.21 6.26
N ASP A 895 32.05 8.99 7.56
CA ASP A 895 30.85 9.34 8.31
C ASP A 895 31.13 10.59 9.16
N THR A 896 30.41 11.68 8.89
CA THR A 896 30.50 12.96 9.64
C THR A 896 29.16 13.33 10.28
N PHE A 897 29.21 14.19 11.30
CA PHE A 897 28.06 14.47 12.16
C PHE A 897 27.84 15.96 12.47
N PRO A 898 27.54 16.81 11.47
CA PRO A 898 27.30 18.23 11.71
C PRO A 898 26.21 18.48 12.76
N GLY A 899 26.51 19.26 13.80
CA GLY A 899 25.60 19.56 14.93
C GLY A 899 25.47 18.43 15.97
N GLY A 900 26.10 17.29 15.74
CA GLY A 900 26.09 16.12 16.64
C GLY A 900 27.48 15.64 17.01
N GLU A 901 28.49 16.50 16.91
CA GLU A 901 29.89 16.13 17.03
C GLU A 901 30.20 15.45 18.37
N GLN A 902 29.62 15.95 19.46
CA GLN A 902 29.84 15.48 20.83
C GLN A 902 28.98 14.28 21.23
N ARG A 903 28.00 13.88 20.41
CA ARG A 903 27.13 12.74 20.72
C ARG A 903 27.90 11.43 20.58
N ARG A 904 27.51 10.43 21.38
CA ARG A 904 28.05 9.06 21.25
C ARG A 904 27.60 8.45 19.93
N LYS A 905 28.46 7.63 19.33
CA LYS A 905 28.23 7.04 18.01
C LYS A 905 28.77 5.63 17.99
N TRP A 906 28.06 4.73 17.32
CA TRP A 906 28.46 3.34 17.14
C TRP A 906 28.34 3.00 15.67
N TRP A 907 29.50 2.84 15.01
CA TRP A 907 29.57 2.30 13.66
C TRP A 907 29.36 0.80 13.73
N SER A 908 28.46 0.27 12.90
CA SER A 908 28.15 -1.15 12.83
C SER A 908 28.36 -1.67 11.42
N TRP A 909 28.89 -2.88 11.31
CA TRP A 909 29.06 -3.58 10.05
C TRP A 909 28.86 -5.08 10.19
N LEU A 910 28.20 -5.67 9.21
CA LEU A 910 27.82 -7.07 9.17
C LEU A 910 28.77 -7.87 8.26
N ASN A 911 29.23 -9.01 8.76
CA ASN A 911 29.94 -10.03 8.01
C ASN A 911 29.04 -11.25 7.79
N LEU A 912 29.09 -11.84 6.60
CA LEU A 912 28.48 -13.15 6.33
C LEU A 912 29.43 -14.27 6.77
N ASP A 913 29.60 -14.44 8.07
CA ASP A 913 30.23 -15.60 8.70
C ASP A 913 30.34 -15.42 10.23
N ASP A 914 30.89 -16.42 10.92
CA ASP A 914 31.18 -16.42 12.37
C ASP A 914 32.33 -15.45 12.74
N ALA A 915 32.46 -15.15 14.04
CA ALA A 915 33.39 -14.14 14.56
C ALA A 915 34.86 -14.56 14.43
N ASP A 916 35.16 -15.87 14.42
CA ASP A 916 36.52 -16.40 14.26
C ASP A 916 37.16 -16.12 12.89
N ARG A 917 36.36 -15.72 11.91
CA ARG A 917 36.78 -15.26 10.58
C ARG A 917 37.10 -13.77 10.53
N ILE A 918 37.01 -13.08 11.65
CA ILE A 918 37.31 -11.65 11.77
C ILE A 918 38.65 -11.46 12.47
N ALA A 919 39.51 -10.64 11.88
CA ALA A 919 40.82 -10.29 12.43
C ALA A 919 41.03 -8.78 12.51
N VAL A 920 41.74 -8.33 13.54
CA VAL A 920 42.13 -6.93 13.74
C VAL A 920 43.65 -6.85 13.79
N ASP A 921 44.26 -6.12 12.85
CA ASP A 921 45.72 -6.10 12.63
C ASP A 921 46.32 -7.53 12.59
N GLY A 922 45.62 -8.43 11.90
CA GLY A 922 46.00 -9.85 11.76
C GLY A 922 45.65 -10.74 12.96
N GLN A 923 45.15 -10.18 14.07
CA GLN A 923 44.77 -10.94 15.26
C GLN A 923 43.30 -11.38 15.21
N GLY A 924 43.05 -12.69 15.05
CA GLY A 924 41.70 -13.26 14.98
C GLY A 924 40.92 -13.20 16.30
N PHE A 925 39.60 -13.05 16.21
CA PHE A 925 38.69 -13.32 17.33
C PHE A 925 38.47 -14.84 17.51
N ALA A 926 37.91 -15.23 18.66
CA ALA A 926 37.44 -16.59 18.88
C ALA A 926 35.97 -16.71 18.42
N ALA A 927 35.53 -17.94 18.15
CA ALA A 927 34.11 -18.23 17.94
C ALA A 927 33.31 -17.89 19.20
N LEU A 928 32.10 -17.36 19.02
CA LEU A 928 31.27 -16.85 20.12
C LEU A 928 29.96 -17.62 20.26
N GLU A 929 29.31 -17.42 21.40
CA GLU A 929 27.93 -17.89 21.61
C GLU A 929 27.00 -17.23 20.59
N ARG A 930 26.22 -18.06 19.87
CA ARG A 930 25.30 -17.61 18.82
C ARG A 930 23.98 -17.10 19.40
N ASN A 931 23.34 -16.20 18.65
CA ASN A 931 22.04 -15.61 18.96
C ASN A 931 22.01 -14.85 20.29
N LYS A 932 23.16 -14.29 20.68
CA LYS A 932 23.31 -13.49 21.89
C LYS A 932 23.79 -12.08 21.53
N VAL A 933 23.09 -11.09 22.07
CA VAL A 933 23.53 -9.70 22.04
C VAL A 933 24.34 -9.44 23.31
N PHE A 934 25.64 -9.18 23.16
CA PHE A 934 26.53 -8.95 24.30
C PHE A 934 26.32 -7.55 24.89
N ALA A 935 26.31 -7.42 26.22
CA ALA A 935 26.39 -6.11 26.87
C ALA A 935 27.74 -5.44 26.56
N GLU A 936 27.82 -4.10 26.59
CA GLU A 936 29.00 -3.36 26.14
C GLU A 936 30.30 -3.76 26.87
N ASN A 937 30.19 -4.03 28.17
CA ASN A 937 31.30 -4.48 29.02
C ASN A 937 31.67 -5.97 28.84
N GLU A 938 30.89 -6.73 28.09
CA GLU A 938 31.09 -8.17 27.83
C GLU A 938 31.58 -8.45 26.41
N MET A 939 31.61 -7.43 25.54
CA MET A 939 31.97 -7.62 24.14
C MET A 939 33.43 -8.02 23.98
N PRO A 940 33.73 -9.10 23.22
CA PRO A 940 35.07 -9.37 22.76
C PRO A 940 35.60 -8.16 22.00
N MET A 941 36.78 -7.68 22.42
CA MET A 941 37.36 -6.44 21.92
C MET A 941 38.81 -6.63 21.52
N LYS A 942 39.20 -5.96 20.43
CA LYS A 942 40.58 -5.78 19.99
C LYS A 942 40.78 -4.32 19.58
N ARG A 943 42.03 -3.85 19.60
CA ARG A 943 42.39 -2.51 19.15
C ARG A 943 43.34 -2.61 17.97
N GLY A 944 43.05 -1.88 16.90
CA GLY A 944 43.90 -1.87 15.71
C GLY A 944 43.40 -0.93 14.63
N SER A 945 44.21 -0.75 13.58
CA SER A 945 43.90 0.15 12.46
C SER A 945 43.24 -0.56 11.28
N THR A 946 43.34 -1.89 11.22
CA THR A 946 42.77 -2.70 10.14
C THR A 946 41.82 -3.75 10.67
N VAL A 947 40.78 -4.04 9.90
CA VAL A 947 39.82 -5.11 10.19
C VAL A 947 39.65 -5.95 8.93
N GLU A 948 39.86 -7.25 9.01
CA GLU A 948 39.58 -8.17 7.90
C GLU A 948 38.42 -9.08 8.30
N MET A 949 37.35 -9.06 7.51
CA MET A 949 36.16 -9.89 7.70
C MET A 949 36.08 -10.92 6.57
N LYS A 950 36.54 -12.15 6.82
CA LYS A 950 36.59 -13.21 5.81
C LYS A 950 35.24 -13.90 5.66
N THR A 951 34.96 -14.32 4.43
CA THR A 951 33.81 -15.16 4.09
C THR A 951 34.26 -16.59 3.73
N ALA A 952 33.34 -17.54 3.78
CA ALA A 952 33.54 -18.92 3.34
C ALA A 952 33.74 -19.05 1.82
N PHE A 953 33.46 -17.97 1.08
CA PHE A 953 33.55 -17.89 -0.38
C PHE A 953 34.92 -17.41 -0.89
N GLY A 954 35.95 -17.40 -0.04
CA GLY A 954 37.34 -17.10 -0.45
C GLY A 954 37.65 -15.62 -0.68
N ALA A 955 36.75 -14.72 -0.27
CA ALA A 955 36.97 -13.28 -0.27
C ALA A 955 36.68 -12.66 1.11
N SER A 956 37.18 -11.45 1.32
CA SER A 956 36.98 -10.70 2.56
C SER A 956 36.60 -9.24 2.30
N THR A 957 35.93 -8.63 3.28
CA THR A 957 35.90 -7.17 3.39
C THR A 957 37.08 -6.75 4.26
N TRP A 958 38.06 -6.06 3.67
CA TRP A 958 39.17 -5.49 4.41
C TRP A 958 38.93 -3.99 4.65
N PHE A 959 39.17 -3.54 5.88
CA PHE A 959 39.04 -2.16 6.29
C PHE A 959 40.40 -1.59 6.70
N GLY A 960 40.66 -0.36 6.26
CA GLY A 960 41.78 0.45 6.73
C GLY A 960 41.26 1.75 7.33
N PHE A 961 41.30 1.88 8.65
CA PHE A 961 40.85 3.08 9.36
C PHE A 961 41.97 4.12 9.44
N SER A 962 41.62 5.40 9.37
CA SER A 962 42.58 6.51 9.49
C SER A 962 43.28 6.59 10.85
N ARG A 963 42.81 5.82 11.83
CA ARG A 963 43.35 5.71 13.18
C ARG A 963 43.09 4.33 13.76
N PRO A 964 43.83 3.91 14.81
CA PRO A 964 43.47 2.72 15.58
C PRO A 964 42.11 2.90 16.26
N CYS A 965 41.25 1.89 16.12
CA CYS A 965 39.89 1.86 16.64
C CYS A 965 39.72 0.72 17.66
N GLU A 966 38.75 0.85 18.56
CA GLU A 966 38.27 -0.28 19.37
C GLU A 966 37.25 -1.07 18.57
N VAL A 967 37.61 -2.27 18.16
CA VAL A 967 36.79 -3.17 17.36
C VAL A 967 36.16 -4.19 18.28
N ARG A 968 34.83 -4.25 18.31
CA ARG A 968 34.05 -5.08 19.23
C ARG A 968 33.14 -6.02 18.44
N ILE A 969 32.94 -7.23 18.94
CA ILE A 969 31.91 -8.13 18.39
C ILE A 969 30.62 -7.97 19.19
N ARG A 970 29.58 -7.45 18.54
CA ARG A 970 28.29 -7.15 19.17
C ARG A 970 27.39 -8.37 19.27
N MET A 971 27.32 -9.16 18.20
CA MET A 971 26.62 -10.44 18.17
C MET A 971 27.08 -11.29 17.00
N THR A 972 26.98 -12.61 17.18
CA THR A 972 26.95 -13.60 16.11
C THR A 972 25.58 -14.25 16.14
N PHE A 973 24.92 -14.41 15.00
CA PHE A 973 23.57 -14.97 14.95
C PHE A 973 23.36 -15.87 13.75
N ASP A 974 22.51 -16.87 13.95
CA ASP A 974 22.00 -17.69 12.88
C ASP A 974 20.76 -17.01 12.30
N TYR A 975 20.82 -16.73 11.02
CA TYR A 975 19.74 -16.21 10.22
C TYR A 975 19.15 -17.37 9.41
N GLY A 976 17.87 -17.66 9.61
CA GLY A 976 17.16 -18.56 8.70
C GLY A 976 17.07 -17.87 7.33
N VAL A 977 17.63 -18.47 6.29
CA VAL A 977 17.47 -17.96 4.93
C VAL A 977 16.00 -18.13 4.55
N GLN A 978 15.21 -17.08 4.73
CA GLN A 978 13.88 -16.99 4.14
C GLN A 978 14.04 -16.52 2.68
N GLY A 979 13.22 -17.04 1.77
CA GLY A 979 13.24 -16.68 0.34
C GLY A 979 13.50 -17.86 -0.61
N SER A 980 13.75 -17.54 -1.88
CA SER A 980 13.92 -18.52 -2.97
C SER A 980 15.38 -18.93 -3.22
N VAL A 981 16.34 -18.41 -2.44
CA VAL A 981 17.76 -18.80 -2.51
C VAL A 981 17.96 -20.15 -1.79
N PRO A 982 18.51 -21.19 -2.44
CA PRO A 982 18.76 -22.46 -1.77
C PRO A 982 19.86 -22.32 -0.70
N SER A 983 19.50 -22.59 0.57
CA SER A 983 20.28 -23.34 1.59
C SER A 983 20.23 -22.73 3.00
N GLY A 984 19.91 -23.58 3.99
CA GLY A 984 20.45 -23.55 5.35
C GLY A 984 20.14 -22.37 6.29
N LYS A 985 20.70 -22.47 7.50
CA LYS A 985 20.91 -21.34 8.41
C LYS A 985 22.22 -20.66 8.00
N GLU A 986 22.21 -19.35 7.82
CA GLU A 986 23.41 -18.54 7.64
C GLU A 986 23.90 -18.03 8.98
N THR A 987 25.20 -18.03 9.21
CA THR A 987 25.77 -17.34 10.37
C THR A 987 26.25 -15.96 9.94
N LYS A 988 25.85 -14.92 10.67
CA LYS A 988 26.24 -13.52 10.46
C LYS A 988 26.82 -12.95 11.74
N THR A 989 27.85 -12.12 11.62
CA THR A 989 28.49 -11.45 12.76
C THR A 989 28.45 -9.94 12.59
N ILE A 990 28.10 -9.23 13.65
CA ILE A 990 28.04 -7.76 13.67
C ILE A 990 29.24 -7.23 14.45
N VAL A 991 30.07 -6.45 13.77
CA VAL A 991 31.17 -5.68 14.35
C VAL A 991 30.67 -4.29 14.70
N GLU A 992 31.10 -3.80 15.86
CA GLU A 992 30.80 -2.46 16.35
C GLU A 992 32.10 -1.71 16.66
N ILE A 993 32.15 -0.43 16.27
CA ILE A 993 33.24 0.49 16.61
C ILE A 993 32.62 1.76 17.21
N PRO A 994 32.85 2.05 18.50
CA PRO A 994 32.43 3.32 19.10
C PRO A 994 33.34 4.47 18.66
N ALA A 995 32.76 5.67 18.52
CA ALA A 995 33.51 6.91 18.42
C ALA A 995 33.62 7.59 19.79
N ALA A 996 34.77 8.23 20.06
CA ALA A 996 34.85 9.22 21.12
C ALA A 996 34.13 10.53 20.70
N ALA A 997 33.88 11.40 21.67
CA ALA A 997 33.26 12.70 21.41
C ALA A 997 34.14 13.53 20.45
N GLY A 998 33.53 14.12 19.42
CA GLY A 998 34.22 14.86 18.37
C GLY A 998 34.87 14.01 17.28
N GLU A 999 34.82 12.68 17.36
CA GLU A 999 35.40 11.82 16.33
C GLU A 999 34.40 11.48 15.21
N ASP A 1000 34.93 11.46 13.99
CA ASP A 1000 34.33 10.92 12.78
C ASP A 1000 34.86 9.49 12.51
N PHE A 1001 34.25 8.81 11.53
CA PHE A 1001 34.81 7.59 10.95
C PHE A 1001 35.33 7.88 9.55
N PHE A 1002 36.60 7.61 9.27
CA PHE A 1002 37.19 7.74 7.94
C PHE A 1002 38.01 6.48 7.63
N TYR A 1003 37.60 5.74 6.60
CA TYR A 1003 38.07 4.38 6.37
C TYR A 1003 38.00 3.96 4.91
N VAL A 1004 38.87 3.03 4.53
CA VAL A 1004 38.83 2.31 3.26
C VAL A 1004 38.04 1.02 3.45
N VAL A 1005 37.21 0.66 2.46
CA VAL A 1005 36.49 -0.61 2.37
C VAL A 1005 36.94 -1.31 1.09
N PHE A 1006 37.73 -2.38 1.22
CA PHE A 1006 38.36 -3.06 0.11
C PHE A 1006 37.89 -4.52 0.02
N PRO A 1007 37.00 -4.85 -0.94
CA PRO A 1007 36.77 -6.22 -1.37
C PRO A 1007 38.09 -6.89 -1.78
N ARG A 1008 38.52 -7.90 -1.04
CA ARG A 1008 39.84 -8.53 -1.20
C ARG A 1008 39.67 -10.01 -1.56
N GLY A 1009 40.28 -10.45 -2.65
CA GLY A 1009 40.44 -11.88 -2.93
C GLY A 1009 41.46 -12.51 -1.97
N GLY A 1010 41.31 -13.80 -1.62
CA GLY A 1010 42.13 -14.45 -0.59
C GLY A 1010 43.65 -14.20 -0.68
N GLU A 1011 44.22 -14.25 -1.87
CA GLU A 1011 45.67 -14.04 -2.13
C GLU A 1011 46.04 -12.62 -2.57
N GLU A 1012 45.06 -11.73 -2.80
CA GLU A 1012 45.31 -10.36 -3.24
C GLU A 1012 46.07 -9.59 -2.14
N PRO A 1013 47.12 -8.80 -2.43
CA PRO A 1013 47.85 -8.05 -1.39
C PRO A 1013 46.96 -7.05 -0.63
N VAL A 1014 47.22 -6.84 0.67
CA VAL A 1014 46.53 -5.79 1.44
C VAL A 1014 46.97 -4.42 0.92
N PRO A 1015 46.04 -3.46 0.74
CA PRO A 1015 46.42 -2.10 0.39
C PRO A 1015 47.09 -1.42 1.59
N ALA A 1016 48.09 -0.59 1.32
CA ALA A 1016 48.69 0.27 2.34
C ALA A 1016 47.91 1.59 2.42
N CYS A 1017 47.29 1.86 3.57
CA CYS A 1017 46.49 3.06 3.80
C CYS A 1017 47.18 3.97 4.83
N VAL A 1018 47.41 5.23 4.46
CA VAL A 1018 48.03 6.23 5.33
C VAL A 1018 47.20 7.52 5.29
N PRO A 1019 46.83 8.11 6.45
CA PRO A 1019 46.18 9.40 6.49
C PRO A 1019 46.98 10.48 5.75
N PHE A 1020 46.30 11.26 4.93
CA PHE A 1020 46.89 12.30 4.08
C PHE A 1020 46.26 13.66 4.39
N GLY A 1021 46.50 14.13 5.61
CA GLY A 1021 45.77 15.27 6.20
C GLY A 1021 44.50 14.83 6.93
N ALA A 1022 43.69 15.80 7.38
CA ALA A 1022 42.45 15.51 8.12
C ALA A 1022 41.35 14.91 7.22
N ASP A 1023 41.31 15.33 5.95
CA ASP A 1023 40.25 14.97 5.00
C ASP A 1023 40.73 14.04 3.87
N GLY A 1024 41.97 13.57 3.93
CA GLY A 1024 42.61 12.81 2.86
C GLY A 1024 43.17 11.45 3.28
N MET A 1025 43.24 10.51 2.33
CA MET A 1025 43.85 9.19 2.49
C MET A 1025 44.75 8.86 1.31
N LYS A 1026 45.96 8.38 1.57
CA LYS A 1026 46.86 7.80 0.56
C LYS A 1026 46.73 6.28 0.60
N ILE A 1027 46.40 5.68 -0.52
CA ILE A 1027 46.12 4.25 -0.66
C ILE A 1027 47.05 3.68 -1.73
N THR A 1028 47.88 2.69 -1.37
CA THR A 1028 48.76 2.01 -2.32
C THR A 1028 48.29 0.58 -2.52
N THR A 1029 48.00 0.21 -3.77
CA THR A 1029 47.62 -1.14 -4.18
C THR A 1029 48.64 -1.70 -5.17
N ALA A 1030 48.43 -2.91 -5.67
CA ALA A 1030 49.24 -3.46 -6.75
C ALA A 1030 49.11 -2.68 -8.07
N GLU A 1031 48.05 -1.89 -8.27
CA GLU A 1031 47.80 -1.13 -9.51
C GLU A 1031 48.39 0.29 -9.49
N GLY A 1032 48.65 0.84 -8.30
CA GLY A 1032 49.14 2.20 -8.16
C GLY A 1032 48.86 2.83 -6.80
N THR A 1033 48.95 4.15 -6.76
CA THR A 1033 48.69 4.98 -5.57
C THR A 1033 47.52 5.93 -5.83
N ASP A 1034 46.50 5.86 -5.00
CA ASP A 1034 45.36 6.76 -4.99
C ASP A 1034 45.47 7.74 -3.82
N TYR A 1035 45.34 9.04 -4.08
CA TYR A 1035 45.19 10.09 -3.07
C TYR A 1035 43.74 10.55 -3.09
N VAL A 1036 43.00 10.23 -2.05
CA VAL A 1036 41.55 10.46 -1.96
C VAL A 1036 41.25 11.57 -0.97
N PHE A 1037 40.26 12.40 -1.29
CA PHE A 1037 39.81 13.49 -0.44
C PHE A 1037 38.29 13.43 -0.26
N LEU A 1038 37.82 13.53 0.99
CA LEU A 1038 36.39 13.52 1.34
C LEU A 1038 36.12 14.52 2.47
N ALA A 1039 35.40 15.60 2.16
CA ALA A 1039 35.05 16.65 3.12
C ALA A 1039 33.61 17.18 2.94
N ASP A 1040 33.00 17.62 4.04
CA ASP A 1040 31.69 18.28 4.07
C ASP A 1040 31.71 19.68 3.42
N ARG A 1041 32.83 20.38 3.60
CA ARG A 1041 33.09 21.72 3.08
C ARG A 1041 34.36 21.69 2.24
N PRO A 1042 34.53 22.62 1.28
CA PRO A 1042 35.76 22.70 0.51
C PRO A 1042 36.99 22.73 1.42
N THR A 1043 37.94 21.84 1.15
CA THR A 1043 39.22 21.71 1.86
C THR A 1043 40.36 21.90 0.87
N ALA A 1044 41.56 22.21 1.35
CA ALA A 1044 42.75 22.40 0.53
C ALA A 1044 43.93 21.61 1.10
N VAL A 1045 44.62 20.87 0.24
CA VAL A 1045 45.80 20.07 0.55
C VAL A 1045 46.84 20.30 -0.54
N GLU A 1046 48.04 20.70 -0.12
CA GLU A 1046 49.22 20.76 -0.98
C GLU A 1046 50.37 20.03 -0.29
N ARG A 1047 50.65 18.81 -0.73
CA ARG A 1047 51.61 17.91 -0.09
C ARG A 1047 52.02 16.81 -1.06
N ASP A 1048 53.25 16.30 -0.94
CA ASP A 1048 53.76 15.15 -1.70
C ASP A 1048 53.47 15.25 -3.21
N GLU A 1049 53.72 16.44 -3.79
CA GLU A 1049 53.46 16.77 -5.20
C GLU A 1049 51.98 16.77 -5.62
N VAL A 1050 51.05 16.49 -4.70
CA VAL A 1050 49.61 16.51 -4.91
C VAL A 1050 49.03 17.85 -4.49
N VAL A 1051 48.15 18.39 -5.33
CA VAL A 1051 47.34 19.57 -5.05
C VAL A 1051 45.87 19.16 -5.08
N PHE A 1052 45.12 19.53 -4.05
CA PHE A 1052 43.67 19.40 -4.04
C PHE A 1052 43.07 20.64 -3.38
N ALA A 1053 42.07 21.24 -4.02
CA ALA A 1053 41.14 22.18 -3.43
C ALA A 1053 39.74 21.82 -3.94
N GLY A 1054 38.84 21.39 -3.06
CA GLY A 1054 37.53 20.87 -3.44
C GLY A 1054 36.83 20.15 -2.30
N LYS A 1055 35.70 19.47 -2.58
CA LYS A 1055 34.96 18.70 -1.56
C LYS A 1055 35.27 17.21 -1.59
N ALA A 1056 35.21 16.59 -2.77
CA ALA A 1056 35.53 15.18 -2.93
C ALA A 1056 36.18 14.87 -4.28
N GLY A 1057 37.15 13.97 -4.27
CA GLY A 1057 37.88 13.57 -5.47
C GLY A 1057 39.04 12.64 -5.18
N ALA A 1058 39.75 12.26 -6.25
CA ALA A 1058 40.94 11.43 -6.18
C ALA A 1058 42.00 11.80 -7.23
N VAL A 1059 43.27 11.74 -6.86
CA VAL A 1059 44.41 11.67 -7.78
C VAL A 1059 44.88 10.23 -7.83
N ARG A 1060 44.73 9.58 -8.98
CA ARG A 1060 45.05 8.17 -9.16
C ARG A 1060 46.31 8.03 -10.00
N VAL A 1061 47.40 7.58 -9.40
CA VAL A 1061 48.72 7.45 -10.04
C VAL A 1061 49.00 5.98 -10.30
N SER A 1062 49.06 5.60 -11.57
CA SER A 1062 49.44 4.25 -12.01
C SER A 1062 50.81 4.28 -12.70
N ALA A 1063 51.30 3.14 -13.15
CA ALA A 1063 52.63 3.03 -13.76
C ALA A 1063 52.81 3.88 -15.03
N ASP A 1064 51.74 4.09 -15.80
CA ASP A 1064 51.77 4.72 -17.13
C ASP A 1064 50.93 6.01 -17.22
N ARG A 1065 50.05 6.30 -16.25
CA ARG A 1065 49.14 7.46 -16.28
C ARG A 1065 48.75 7.98 -14.91
N VAL A 1066 48.27 9.22 -14.90
CA VAL A 1066 47.63 9.89 -13.76
C VAL A 1066 46.19 10.23 -14.14
N VAL A 1067 45.24 9.93 -13.26
CA VAL A 1067 43.83 10.29 -13.43
C VAL A 1067 43.43 11.29 -12.34
N PHE A 1068 43.00 12.46 -12.77
CA PHE A 1068 42.50 13.54 -11.92
C PHE A 1068 40.98 13.47 -11.86
N CYS A 1069 40.42 13.17 -10.69
CA CYS A 1069 38.98 13.06 -10.47
C CYS A 1069 38.55 14.14 -9.47
N LEU A 1070 37.77 15.14 -9.92
CA LEU A 1070 37.05 16.02 -9.01
C LEU A 1070 35.58 15.61 -9.08
N ASN A 1071 35.10 14.84 -8.11
CA ASN A 1071 33.78 14.25 -8.15
C ASN A 1071 32.69 15.15 -7.54
N ALA A 1072 33.04 16.04 -6.61
CA ALA A 1072 32.09 16.99 -6.03
C ALA A 1072 32.73 18.33 -5.65
N GLY A 1073 31.92 19.38 -5.77
CA GLY A 1073 32.32 20.77 -5.58
C GLY A 1073 33.09 21.36 -6.76
N SER A 1074 33.55 22.58 -6.57
CA SER A 1074 34.36 23.35 -7.53
C SER A 1074 35.77 23.51 -6.98
N GLY A 1075 36.78 23.44 -7.85
CA GLY A 1075 38.15 23.73 -7.44
C GLY A 1075 39.20 23.13 -8.35
N ARG A 1076 40.34 22.73 -7.78
CA ARG A 1076 41.54 22.28 -8.52
C ARG A 1076 42.10 20.99 -7.95
N ILE A 1077 42.60 20.13 -8.82
CA ILE A 1077 43.22 18.86 -8.46
C ILE A 1077 44.45 18.64 -9.33
N GLY A 1078 45.58 18.20 -8.76
CA GLY A 1078 46.84 18.17 -9.50
C GLY A 1078 47.90 17.26 -8.91
N TYR A 1079 48.90 16.94 -9.75
CA TYR A 1079 50.04 16.10 -9.43
C TYR A 1079 51.27 16.58 -10.21
N ARG A 1080 52.42 16.73 -9.54
CA ARG A 1080 53.69 17.22 -10.12
C ARG A 1080 53.53 18.51 -10.93
N GLY A 1081 52.73 19.44 -10.41
CA GLY A 1081 52.47 20.74 -11.03
C GLY A 1081 51.51 20.72 -12.22
N CYS A 1082 51.07 19.56 -12.71
CA CYS A 1082 49.95 19.46 -13.65
C CYS A 1082 48.65 19.56 -12.85
N ILE A 1083 47.89 20.62 -13.06
CA ILE A 1083 46.67 20.95 -12.31
C ILE A 1083 45.49 20.94 -13.27
N VAL A 1084 44.39 20.35 -12.86
CA VAL A 1084 43.10 20.42 -13.53
C VAL A 1084 42.14 21.21 -12.65
N GLU A 1085 41.53 22.27 -13.18
CA GLU A 1085 40.59 23.11 -12.44
C GLU A 1085 39.24 23.25 -13.15
N GLY A 1086 38.16 23.31 -12.38
CA GLY A 1086 36.79 23.42 -12.90
C GLY A 1086 35.73 23.05 -11.86
N ASP A 1087 34.49 22.93 -12.34
CA ASP A 1087 33.34 22.49 -11.57
C ASP A 1087 33.15 20.98 -11.73
N GLY A 1088 33.14 20.24 -10.62
CA GLY A 1088 32.93 18.79 -10.61
C GLY A 1088 31.45 18.41 -10.79
N PRO A 1089 31.16 17.22 -11.37
CA PRO A 1089 32.10 16.14 -11.60
C PRO A 1089 32.90 16.27 -12.91
N PHE A 1090 34.21 16.00 -12.85
CA PHE A 1090 35.03 15.76 -14.04
C PHE A 1090 36.12 14.72 -13.79
N GLU A 1091 36.60 14.11 -14.87
CA GLU A 1091 37.76 13.23 -14.88
C GLU A 1091 38.71 13.59 -16.02
N LYS A 1092 40.01 13.64 -15.74
CA LYS A 1092 41.05 13.86 -16.75
C LYS A 1092 42.18 12.86 -16.58
N THR A 1093 42.39 12.04 -17.60
CA THR A 1093 43.55 11.13 -17.68
C THR A 1093 44.68 11.82 -18.44
N VAL A 1094 45.91 11.72 -17.92
CA VAL A 1094 47.15 12.20 -18.54
C VAL A 1094 48.18 11.07 -18.49
N ALA A 1095 48.82 10.75 -19.62
CA ALA A 1095 49.91 9.79 -19.63
C ALA A 1095 51.09 10.32 -18.80
N LEU A 1096 51.73 9.46 -18.01
CA LEU A 1096 52.81 9.87 -17.10
C LEU A 1096 54.00 10.47 -17.86
N ALA A 1097 54.28 9.95 -19.06
CA ALA A 1097 55.31 10.48 -19.96
C ALA A 1097 54.98 11.89 -20.52
N GLU A 1098 53.71 12.30 -20.49
CA GLU A 1098 53.24 13.58 -21.00
C GLU A 1098 52.95 14.60 -19.89
N LEU A 1099 53.12 14.20 -18.63
CA LEU A 1099 52.83 15.01 -17.46
C LEU A 1099 53.79 16.21 -17.38
N LYS A 1100 53.26 17.43 -17.59
CA LYS A 1100 54.02 18.68 -17.55
C LYS A 1100 53.33 19.67 -16.59
N PRO A 1101 54.09 20.50 -15.86
CA PRO A 1101 53.50 21.57 -15.06
C PRO A 1101 52.65 22.51 -15.92
N GLY A 1102 51.48 22.87 -15.41
CA GLY A 1102 50.50 23.70 -16.12
C GLY A 1102 49.09 23.53 -15.58
N VAL A 1103 48.18 24.41 -15.98
CA VAL A 1103 46.77 24.37 -15.59
C VAL A 1103 45.92 23.99 -16.80
N ILE A 1104 45.13 22.94 -16.67
CA ILE A 1104 44.13 22.48 -17.62
C ILE A 1104 42.77 22.88 -17.06
N ARG A 1105 42.04 23.74 -17.78
CA ARG A 1105 40.67 24.11 -17.40
C ARG A 1105 39.67 23.14 -17.99
N VAL A 1106 38.72 22.70 -17.18
CA VAL A 1106 37.55 21.94 -17.63
C VAL A 1106 36.38 22.91 -17.78
N GLU A 1107 35.84 22.99 -18.99
CA GLU A 1107 34.68 23.84 -19.31
C GLU A 1107 33.37 23.03 -19.24
N GLY A 1108 32.23 23.70 -19.01
CA GLY A 1108 30.90 23.10 -19.12
C GLY A 1108 30.25 22.56 -17.84
N GLY A 1109 30.84 22.83 -16.65
CA GLY A 1109 30.23 22.56 -15.35
C GLY A 1109 29.61 23.81 -14.70
N TYR A 1110 29.03 23.64 -13.51
CA TYR A 1110 28.55 24.76 -12.68
C TYR A 1110 28.79 24.50 -11.19
N ALA A 1111 28.97 25.56 -10.42
CA ALA A 1111 29.02 25.49 -8.97
C ALA A 1111 27.64 25.08 -8.40
N LYS A 1112 27.58 23.86 -7.86
CA LYS A 1112 26.38 23.32 -7.20
C LYS A 1112 26.08 24.11 -5.93
N THR A 1113 24.95 24.80 -5.90
CA THR A 1113 24.51 25.62 -4.76
C THR A 1113 23.12 25.23 -4.31
N THR A 1114 22.97 25.05 -2.99
CA THR A 1114 21.65 24.90 -2.36
C THR A 1114 20.98 26.27 -2.30
N ARG A 1115 19.73 26.34 -2.75
CA ARG A 1115 18.89 27.54 -2.71
C ARG A 1115 17.60 27.24 -1.97
N THR A 1116 17.09 28.23 -1.26
CA THR A 1116 15.75 28.20 -0.64
C THR A 1116 14.93 29.36 -1.19
N VAL A 1117 13.70 29.09 -1.60
CA VAL A 1117 12.72 30.07 -2.08
C VAL A 1117 11.50 30.01 -1.16
N ASP A 1118 11.13 31.15 -0.56
CA ASP A 1118 9.88 31.31 0.18
C ASP A 1118 8.80 31.81 -0.78
N LEU A 1119 7.70 31.05 -0.90
CA LEU A 1119 6.58 31.37 -1.77
C LEU A 1119 5.43 32.05 -1.02
N GLY A 1120 5.55 32.26 0.29
CA GLY A 1120 4.48 32.71 1.17
C GLY A 1120 3.51 31.58 1.56
N ARG A 1121 2.49 31.91 2.37
CA ARG A 1121 1.47 30.94 2.88
C ARG A 1121 2.08 29.72 3.60
N GLY A 1122 3.29 29.85 4.16
CA GLY A 1122 4.01 28.76 4.84
C GLY A 1122 4.71 27.78 3.90
N VAL A 1123 4.87 28.11 2.62
CA VAL A 1123 5.48 27.23 1.60
C VAL A 1123 6.89 27.68 1.27
N THR A 1124 7.86 26.78 1.46
CA THR A 1124 9.27 26.96 1.11
C THR A 1124 9.74 25.82 0.21
N VAL A 1125 10.60 26.13 -0.74
CA VAL A 1125 11.22 25.16 -1.66
C VAL A 1125 12.74 25.23 -1.50
N THR A 1126 13.38 24.11 -1.16
CA THR A 1126 14.82 24.02 -0.90
C THR A 1126 15.46 22.89 -1.69
N GLY A 1127 16.56 23.16 -2.39
CA GLY A 1127 17.30 22.11 -3.12
C GLY A 1127 18.49 22.66 -3.89
N GLU A 1128 19.19 21.79 -4.63
CA GLU A 1128 20.24 22.20 -5.56
C GLU A 1128 19.64 22.94 -6.78
N GLY A 1129 20.14 24.13 -7.08
CA GLY A 1129 19.77 24.91 -8.27
C GLY A 1129 20.38 24.36 -9.57
N PRO A 1130 19.88 24.80 -10.75
CA PRO A 1130 18.92 25.88 -10.95
C PRO A 1130 17.45 25.41 -10.89
N PHE A 1131 16.59 26.15 -10.19
CA PHE A 1131 15.15 26.02 -10.30
C PHE A 1131 14.47 27.36 -10.04
N GLU A 1132 13.27 27.54 -10.61
CA GLU A 1132 12.34 28.60 -10.26
C GLU A 1132 11.09 27.96 -9.66
N ALA A 1133 10.48 28.59 -8.67
CA ALA A 1133 9.29 28.08 -7.98
C ALA A 1133 8.26 29.19 -7.78
N THR A 1134 6.98 28.85 -7.95
CA THR A 1134 5.84 29.77 -7.78
C THR A 1134 4.64 29.04 -7.17
N LEU A 1135 3.69 29.82 -6.63
CA LEU A 1135 2.36 29.34 -6.29
C LEU A 1135 1.36 29.73 -7.39
N ASP A 1136 0.56 28.77 -7.83
CA ASP A 1136 -0.56 28.93 -8.76
C ASP A 1136 -1.83 28.40 -8.07
N GLY A 1137 -2.57 29.30 -7.44
CA GLY A 1137 -3.66 28.94 -6.52
C GLY A 1137 -3.17 28.07 -5.36
N ASP A 1138 -3.66 26.84 -5.29
CA ASP A 1138 -3.27 25.82 -4.30
C ASP A 1138 -2.34 24.74 -4.90
N SER A 1139 -1.61 25.09 -5.96
CA SER A 1139 -0.55 24.27 -6.56
C SER A 1139 0.82 24.94 -6.44
N VAL A 1140 1.85 24.15 -6.12
CA VAL A 1140 3.26 24.57 -6.19
C VAL A 1140 3.80 24.17 -7.56
N ARG A 1141 4.30 25.12 -8.33
CA ARG A 1141 4.93 24.87 -9.64
C ARG A 1141 6.42 25.14 -9.58
N LEU A 1142 7.21 24.31 -10.26
CA LEU A 1142 8.64 24.52 -10.42
C LEU A 1142 9.06 24.31 -11.87
N THR A 1143 10.04 25.08 -12.33
CA THR A 1143 10.80 24.77 -13.54
C THR A 1143 12.25 24.52 -13.18
N THR A 1144 12.84 23.51 -13.82
CA THR A 1144 14.18 23.02 -13.49
C THR A 1144 14.93 22.62 -14.75
N ASP A 1145 16.26 22.69 -14.71
CA ASP A 1145 17.17 22.17 -15.73
C ASP A 1145 18.40 21.54 -15.04
N GLY A 1146 19.18 20.75 -15.78
CA GLY A 1146 20.43 20.15 -15.32
C GLY A 1146 20.28 18.71 -14.83
N ARG A 1147 21.17 18.27 -13.96
CA ARG A 1147 21.28 16.86 -13.55
C ARG A 1147 20.13 16.41 -12.62
N ALA A 1148 19.93 15.09 -12.54
CA ALA A 1148 19.01 14.50 -11.58
C ALA A 1148 19.38 14.87 -10.14
N ARG A 1149 18.39 15.18 -9.29
CA ARG A 1149 18.61 15.64 -7.90
C ARG A 1149 17.34 15.52 -7.07
N VAL A 1150 17.42 15.97 -5.82
CA VAL A 1150 16.29 16.03 -4.90
C VAL A 1150 16.00 17.48 -4.52
N ILE A 1151 14.73 17.87 -4.57
CA ILE A 1151 14.22 19.15 -4.07
C ILE A 1151 13.21 18.86 -2.95
N HIS A 1152 13.19 19.66 -1.90
CA HIS A 1152 12.23 19.55 -0.80
C HIS A 1152 11.28 20.74 -0.80
N VAL A 1153 10.01 20.49 -0.53
CA VAL A 1153 8.96 21.50 -0.37
C VAL A 1153 8.39 21.38 1.04
N SER A 1154 8.24 22.45 1.81
CA SER A 1154 7.47 22.37 3.06
C SER A 1154 6.01 22.05 2.74
N GLN A 1155 5.37 21.19 3.52
CA GLN A 1155 3.99 20.79 3.24
C GLN A 1155 3.07 22.02 3.28
N PRO A 1156 2.41 22.36 2.15
CA PRO A 1156 1.49 23.48 2.14
C PRO A 1156 0.25 23.18 2.99
N PRO A 1157 -0.31 24.15 3.74
CA PRO A 1157 -1.45 23.92 4.62
C PRO A 1157 -2.75 23.53 3.88
N PHE A 1158 -2.81 23.79 2.56
CA PHE A 1158 -3.92 23.46 1.68
C PHE A 1158 -3.75 22.11 0.95
N ILE A 1159 -2.62 21.43 1.12
CA ILE A 1159 -2.38 20.08 0.57
C ILE A 1159 -2.47 19.07 1.71
N VAL A 1160 -3.54 18.27 1.71
CA VAL A 1160 -3.75 17.20 2.69
C VAL A 1160 -2.94 15.96 2.28
N ARG A 1161 -3.03 15.57 1.00
CA ARG A 1161 -2.24 14.51 0.39
C ARG A 1161 -1.60 15.04 -0.88
N PRO A 1162 -0.27 15.04 -1.03
CA PRO A 1162 0.35 15.57 -2.24
C PRO A 1162 0.25 14.57 -3.41
N ALA A 1163 -0.03 15.10 -4.58
CA ALA A 1163 0.23 14.49 -5.87
C ALA A 1163 1.37 15.27 -6.54
N PHE A 1164 2.35 14.53 -7.07
CA PHE A 1164 3.53 15.07 -7.72
C PHE A 1164 3.50 14.78 -9.21
N PHE A 1165 3.79 15.76 -10.04
CA PHE A 1165 3.80 15.66 -11.49
C PHE A 1165 5.16 16.09 -12.04
N VAL A 1166 5.65 15.34 -13.02
CA VAL A 1166 6.82 15.66 -13.85
C VAL A 1166 6.36 15.72 -15.30
N ASP A 1167 6.46 16.89 -15.92
CA ASP A 1167 5.99 17.15 -17.31
C ASP A 1167 4.55 16.68 -17.55
N GLY A 1168 3.67 16.94 -16.59
CA GLY A 1168 2.26 16.54 -16.63
C GLY A 1168 2.00 15.06 -16.32
N ARG A 1169 3.03 14.22 -16.19
CA ARG A 1169 2.89 12.83 -15.75
C ARG A 1169 2.93 12.75 -14.22
N GLN A 1170 1.87 12.22 -13.60
CA GLN A 1170 1.86 11.97 -12.17
C GLN A 1170 2.88 10.88 -11.79
N SER A 1171 3.53 11.06 -10.64
CA SER A 1171 4.54 10.20 -10.04
C SER A 1171 4.32 10.16 -8.53
N MET A 1172 4.81 9.12 -7.87
CA MET A 1172 4.77 9.03 -6.40
C MET A 1172 5.30 10.32 -5.78
N ALA A 1173 4.45 10.99 -5.00
CA ALA A 1173 4.89 12.05 -4.12
C ALA A 1173 5.55 11.39 -2.91
N CYS A 1174 6.81 11.71 -2.65
CA CYS A 1174 7.49 11.24 -1.46
C CYS A 1174 7.33 12.32 -0.40
N TRP A 1175 6.78 12.03 0.78
CA TRP A 1175 6.75 13.02 1.85
C TRP A 1175 7.10 12.42 3.20
N THR A 1176 7.70 13.24 4.05
CA THR A 1176 8.10 12.84 5.39
C THR A 1176 6.86 12.80 6.28
N ASP A 1177 6.56 11.62 6.84
CA ASP A 1177 5.95 11.36 8.17
C ASP A 1177 4.91 10.21 8.17
N TYR A 1178 5.16 9.27 9.08
CA TYR A 1178 4.33 8.11 9.44
C TYR A 1178 3.57 8.41 10.74
N PRO A 1179 2.34 7.90 10.97
CA PRO A 1179 1.61 8.09 12.23
C PRO A 1179 2.37 7.69 13.52
N ALA A 1180 3.45 6.91 13.44
CA ALA A 1180 4.30 6.61 14.60
C ALA A 1180 5.49 7.56 14.83
N SER A 1181 5.71 8.61 14.00
CA SER A 1181 6.85 9.54 14.18
C SER A 1181 6.60 10.74 15.08
N GLY A 1182 5.42 10.82 15.73
CA GLY A 1182 5.05 12.05 16.43
C GLY A 1182 4.67 13.11 15.41
N TRP A 1183 3.48 12.96 14.87
CA TRP A 1183 2.87 13.81 13.86
C TRP A 1183 3.12 15.30 14.08
N GLY A 1184 3.90 15.92 13.20
CA GLY A 1184 4.26 17.34 13.30
C GLY A 1184 4.90 17.75 14.64
N SER A 1185 5.31 16.78 15.47
CA SER A 1185 5.90 17.02 16.78
C SER A 1185 7.41 17.17 16.73
N CYS A 1186 8.03 16.85 15.59
CA CYS A 1186 9.44 17.08 15.35
C CYS A 1186 9.63 18.09 14.23
N ALA A 1187 10.71 18.86 14.28
CA ALA A 1187 11.06 19.75 13.18
C ALA A 1187 11.23 18.98 11.85
N ASN A 1188 10.82 19.59 10.74
CA ASN A 1188 11.03 19.09 9.37
C ASN A 1188 10.38 17.72 9.04
N THR A 1189 9.45 17.22 9.85
CA THR A 1189 8.63 16.03 9.57
C THR A 1189 7.37 16.34 8.76
N TRP A 1190 7.40 17.38 7.92
CA TRP A 1190 6.26 17.73 7.08
C TRP A 1190 6.74 18.35 5.77
N ARG A 1191 7.57 17.59 5.04
CA ARG A 1191 8.17 18.03 3.77
C ARG A 1191 7.86 17.02 2.67
N ILE A 1192 7.68 17.53 1.46
CA ILE A 1192 7.51 16.75 0.24
C ILE A 1192 8.86 16.72 -0.45
N THR A 1193 9.42 15.53 -0.62
CA THR A 1193 10.63 15.23 -1.37
C THR A 1193 10.28 14.98 -2.83
N LEU A 1194 10.80 15.83 -3.71
CA LEU A 1194 10.62 15.80 -5.15
C LEU A 1194 11.87 15.20 -5.79
N PRO A 1195 11.83 13.94 -6.24
CA PRO A 1195 12.88 13.41 -7.09
C PRO A 1195 12.80 14.12 -8.44
N VAL A 1196 13.91 14.70 -8.91
CA VAL A 1196 13.98 15.47 -10.16
C VAL A 1196 14.81 14.69 -11.18
N PRO A 1197 14.29 14.44 -12.40
CA PRO A 1197 15.06 13.81 -13.46
C PRO A 1197 16.15 14.72 -14.02
N GLU A 1198 17.09 14.11 -14.75
CA GLU A 1198 18.07 14.85 -15.55
C GLU A 1198 17.40 15.45 -16.78
N GLY A 1199 17.65 16.73 -17.01
CA GLY A 1199 17.12 17.52 -18.12
C GLY A 1199 16.24 18.66 -17.64
N LYS A 1200 15.52 19.24 -18.61
CA LYS A 1200 14.60 20.34 -18.39
C LYS A 1200 13.19 19.81 -18.13
N HIS A 1201 12.61 20.18 -16.99
CA HIS A 1201 11.29 19.68 -16.56
C HIS A 1201 10.41 20.77 -15.94
N GLU A 1202 9.11 20.59 -16.08
CA GLU A 1202 8.09 21.25 -15.26
C GLU A 1202 7.63 20.29 -14.16
N LEU A 1203 7.66 20.77 -12.91
CA LEU A 1203 7.22 20.03 -11.74
C LEU A 1203 5.97 20.69 -11.16
N THR A 1204 4.99 19.90 -10.75
CA THR A 1204 3.81 20.41 -10.03
C THR A 1204 3.51 19.57 -8.82
N VAL A 1205 3.19 20.22 -7.69
CA VAL A 1205 2.69 19.59 -6.47
C VAL A 1205 1.34 20.18 -6.14
N ARG A 1206 0.31 19.33 -6.02
CA ARG A 1206 -1.07 19.74 -5.69
C ARG A 1206 -1.74 18.67 -4.83
N ASN A 1207 -2.96 18.92 -4.35
CA ASN A 1207 -3.69 17.91 -3.59
C ASN A 1207 -4.05 16.70 -4.48
N LEU A 1208 -4.00 15.49 -3.92
CA LEU A 1208 -4.31 14.24 -4.61
C LEU A 1208 -5.81 14.16 -4.93
N GLU A 1209 -6.11 13.84 -6.18
CA GLU A 1209 -7.46 13.52 -6.64
C GLU A 1209 -7.62 11.99 -6.68
N PHE A 1210 -8.64 11.49 -5.98
CA PHE A 1210 -8.96 10.07 -6.02
C PHE A 1210 -9.65 9.71 -7.33
N VAL A 1211 -9.34 8.53 -7.88
CA VAL A 1211 -10.10 7.97 -8.99
C VAL A 1211 -11.45 7.45 -8.50
N PRO A 1212 -12.54 7.54 -9.29
CA PRO A 1212 -13.82 6.95 -8.89
C PRO A 1212 -13.65 5.44 -8.64
N GLY A 1213 -14.11 4.99 -7.47
CA GLY A 1213 -14.08 3.59 -7.05
C GLY A 1213 -15.29 2.79 -7.50
N TRP A 1214 -15.38 1.53 -7.04
CA TRP A 1214 -16.63 0.76 -7.07
C TRP A 1214 -17.56 1.37 -6.03
N THR A 1215 -18.36 2.34 -6.43
CA THR A 1215 -19.31 2.97 -5.54
C THR A 1215 -20.66 2.31 -5.74
N ARG A 1216 -21.31 1.91 -4.64
CA ARG A 1216 -22.73 1.54 -4.70
C ARG A 1216 -23.47 2.78 -5.18
N PRO A 1217 -24.13 2.76 -6.36
CA PRO A 1217 -24.88 3.93 -6.80
C PRO A 1217 -25.97 4.20 -5.77
N PHE A 1218 -25.91 5.37 -5.15
CA PHE A 1218 -26.96 5.88 -4.29
C PHE A 1218 -27.21 7.34 -4.68
N ALA A 1219 -28.44 7.80 -4.51
CA ALA A 1219 -28.75 9.22 -4.62
C ALA A 1219 -28.62 9.83 -3.21
N PRO A 1220 -27.71 10.81 -2.99
CA PRO A 1220 -27.69 11.56 -1.76
C PRO A 1220 -29.07 12.16 -1.47
N THR A 1221 -29.49 12.07 -0.23
CA THR A 1221 -30.79 12.58 0.22
C THR A 1221 -30.72 14.04 0.66
N ILE A 1222 -29.50 14.56 0.84
CA ILE A 1222 -29.19 15.96 1.07
C ILE A 1222 -28.94 16.61 -0.29
N ALA A 1223 -29.64 17.72 -0.57
CA ALA A 1223 -29.46 18.49 -1.79
C ALA A 1223 -28.05 19.12 -1.82
N ASP A 1224 -27.48 19.32 -3.01
CA ASP A 1224 -26.15 19.93 -3.23
C ASP A 1224 -24.93 19.18 -2.62
N ALA A 1225 -25.13 17.95 -2.11
CA ALA A 1225 -24.05 17.08 -1.63
C ALA A 1225 -23.12 16.55 -2.76
N VAL A 1226 -23.62 16.58 -4.00
CA VAL A 1226 -22.90 16.20 -5.21
C VAL A 1226 -22.18 17.43 -5.74
N HIS A 1227 -20.88 17.32 -6.01
CA HIS A 1227 -20.20 18.34 -6.78
C HIS A 1227 -20.74 18.34 -8.22
N ALA A 1228 -21.25 19.48 -8.69
CA ALA A 1228 -21.18 19.72 -10.12
C ALA A 1228 -19.68 19.87 -10.46
N PRO A 1229 -19.15 19.10 -11.43
CA PRO A 1229 -17.74 19.16 -11.81
C PRO A 1229 -17.33 20.56 -12.28
#